data_AF-A0A449B4N5-F1
#
_entry.id   AF-A0A449B4N5-F1
#
_cell.length_a   1.000
_cell.length_b   1.000
_cell.length_c   1.000
_cell.angle_alpha   90.00
_cell.angle_beta   90.00
_cell.angle_gamma   90.00
#
_symmetry.space_group_name_H-M   'P 1'
#
loop_
_entity.id
_entity.type
_entity.pdbx_description
1 polymer ?
#
loop_
_entity_poly.entity_id
_entity_poly.type
_entity_poly.pdbx_seq_one_letter_code
_entity_poly.pdbx_strand_id
1 'polypeptide(L)'
;MKNDPNLKKGRSSKTILLITLLVLIPFFIIFIVGFVVILIKLDIFSFTNENNRPSEPEKPIIINPNPDDSNLPKDKFENRPIIGLESLTKEDWENDKNYKINNGVIEYTDPINGIIFKDVSYNYNEDKKNPRYFLGKEGLALLAKEFYSKVPFGPEIVHLKSISINDYNVISDSSAGLYLPQINEIYLNSKYMIEKNYDIFTKIINLMGPLFHEYTHHWASSYVNYGPVTKNDITEVLSYRPSKNSISDDYWNKYFVNNYLENLNYNYTNVVKPEYATQNNFLPSILSLNNLWKYSNIKSEYDVLYKEFVKRKLEVFSFALNPEYSKYSNIITNYKLDQIPYYYSMTELVPREWQKFTYIPYYVQGDIEGKHGEKPYSKKYKRNETTTNIFEISQNYYGEGVNYFDKFKDLPTDQTYQFGSYASDWARTLKYGSTMVSVEDLSLTKYDDYIYPNSVWGLKFNYINPKTKETGVQVFEDKHRDFYKRFLESMFYGKPFAQIKSKITKISDKQFSPKEAKSFKITGYLEENNWEYLVYYNKKLKLTKIPIKYINYHNFNVKDFANARTRDLKPKDVIPELKEKYFIYQTDWFNSEDVSYDRPIFFARDLNNNGTFEVGSGLGKNSDEVWMNFSSIDNPIPNNRILMSSDYNFFKDNLGTNKILYFDKLKSNIMMKNGEE
;
A
#
# COMPACT_ATOMS: atom_id res chain seq x y z
N MET A 1 -52.26 18.11 -47.55
CA MET A 1 -51.48 19.36 -47.51
C MET A 1 -50.56 19.39 -48.72
N LYS A 2 -50.57 20.50 -49.45
CA LYS A 2 -49.88 20.73 -50.73
C LYS A 2 -48.36 20.87 -50.54
N ASN A 3 -47.60 20.41 -51.54
CA ASN A 3 -46.17 20.65 -51.70
C ASN A 3 -45.90 22.13 -52.03
N ASP A 4 -44.92 22.73 -51.35
CA ASP A 4 -44.38 24.06 -51.64
C ASP A 4 -43.01 23.92 -52.32
N PRO A 5 -42.84 24.37 -53.59
CA PRO A 5 -41.60 24.24 -54.34
C PRO A 5 -40.86 25.58 -54.38
N ASN A 6 -40.24 26.01 -53.28
CA ASN A 6 -39.33 27.16 -53.31
C ASN A 6 -38.32 27.12 -52.17
N LEU A 7 -37.20 26.40 -52.36
CA LEU A 7 -35.95 26.67 -51.64
C LEU A 7 -34.80 25.86 -52.26
N LYS A 8 -33.99 26.53 -53.11
CA LYS A 8 -32.54 26.32 -53.26
C LYS A 8 -31.99 27.26 -54.36
N LYS A 9 -31.62 28.48 -53.97
CA LYS A 9 -30.56 29.23 -54.67
C LYS A 9 -29.28 29.04 -53.87
N GLY A 10 -28.44 28.10 -54.30
CA GLY A 10 -27.10 27.92 -53.76
C GLY A 10 -26.28 29.18 -53.96
N ARG A 11 -25.72 29.73 -52.86
CA ARG A 11 -24.70 30.77 -52.96
C ARG A 11 -23.48 30.18 -53.68
N SER A 12 -23.08 30.84 -54.77
CA SER A 12 -21.91 30.49 -55.58
C SER A 12 -20.68 30.25 -54.71
N SER A 13 -19.96 29.15 -54.95
CA SER A 13 -18.74 28.79 -54.20
C SER A 13 -17.69 29.90 -54.19
N LYS A 14 -17.73 30.81 -55.17
CA LYS A 14 -16.87 31.99 -55.23
C LYS A 14 -17.09 32.96 -54.07
N THR A 15 -18.33 33.11 -53.59
CA THR A 15 -18.64 34.00 -52.46
C THR A 15 -18.14 33.43 -51.14
N ILE A 16 -18.19 32.11 -50.97
CA ILE A 16 -17.64 31.43 -49.78
C ILE A 16 -16.12 31.53 -49.78
N LEU A 17 -15.47 31.29 -50.93
CA LEU A 17 -14.01 31.43 -51.05
C LEU A 17 -13.54 32.86 -50.75
N LEU A 18 -14.26 33.87 -51.23
CA LEU A 18 -13.91 35.28 -50.99
C LEU A 18 -14.03 35.65 -49.52
N ILE A 19 -15.09 35.20 -48.83
CA ILE A 19 -15.28 35.43 -47.39
C ILE A 19 -14.20 34.71 -46.60
N THR A 20 -13.87 33.47 -46.95
CA THR A 20 -12.80 32.71 -46.29
C THR A 20 -11.43 33.39 -46.46
N LEU A 21 -11.11 33.91 -47.65
CA LEU A 21 -9.87 34.67 -47.87
C LEU A 21 -9.83 35.99 -47.11
N LEU A 22 -10.94 36.74 -47.08
CA LEU A 22 -11.05 38.00 -46.35
C LEU A 22 -10.93 37.83 -44.83
N VAL A 23 -11.33 36.68 -44.28
CA VAL A 23 -11.22 36.38 -42.84
C VAL A 23 -9.86 35.79 -42.49
N LEU A 24 -9.30 34.87 -43.29
CA LEU A 24 -8.08 34.16 -42.90
C LEU A 24 -6.80 34.98 -43.10
N ILE A 25 -6.73 35.85 -44.12
CA ILE A 25 -5.53 36.63 -44.40
C ILE A 25 -5.17 37.59 -43.24
N PRO A 26 -6.11 38.35 -42.65
CA PRO A 26 -5.80 39.20 -41.49
C PRO A 26 -5.28 38.41 -40.28
N PHE A 27 -5.86 37.24 -39.99
CA PHE A 27 -5.39 36.38 -38.89
C PHE A 27 -3.98 35.86 -39.14
N PHE A 28 -3.65 35.52 -40.38
CA PHE A 28 -2.31 35.07 -40.73
C PHE A 28 -1.27 36.19 -40.60
N ILE A 29 -1.62 37.43 -40.97
CA ILE A 29 -0.76 38.61 -40.81
C ILE A 29 -0.52 38.91 -39.33
N ILE A 30 -1.56 38.86 -38.49
CA ILE A 30 -1.44 39.07 -37.04
C ILE A 30 -0.50 38.01 -36.42
N PHE A 31 -0.60 36.76 -36.86
CA PHE A 31 0.26 35.68 -36.37
C PHE A 31 1.74 35.90 -36.75
N ILE A 32 2.02 36.32 -38.00
CA ILE A 32 3.38 36.62 -38.45
C ILE A 32 3.97 37.80 -37.67
N VAL A 33 3.21 38.88 -37.47
CA VAL A 33 3.67 40.05 -36.71
C VAL A 33 3.96 39.67 -35.25
N GLY A 34 3.09 38.87 -34.63
CA GLY A 34 3.31 38.35 -33.27
C GLY A 34 4.59 37.51 -33.17
N PHE A 35 4.84 36.65 -34.16
CA PHE A 35 6.03 35.80 -34.20
C PHE A 35 7.33 36.62 -34.38
N VAL A 36 7.33 37.63 -35.24
CA VAL A 36 8.49 38.53 -35.44
C VAL A 36 8.80 39.34 -34.18
N VAL A 37 7.78 39.81 -33.45
CA VAL A 37 7.98 40.52 -32.17
C VAL A 37 8.59 39.61 -31.10
N ILE A 38 8.22 38.33 -31.07
CA ILE A 38 8.82 37.34 -30.16
C ILE A 38 10.29 37.10 -30.51
N LEU A 39 10.62 36.93 -31.80
CA LEU A 39 12.00 36.74 -32.23
C LEU A 39 12.89 37.97 -31.92
N ILE A 40 12.39 39.19 -32.15
CA ILE A 40 13.12 40.41 -31.81
C ILE A 40 13.34 40.52 -30.28
N LYS A 41 12.36 40.10 -29.46
CA LYS A 41 12.54 40.09 -28.00
C LYS A 41 13.57 39.06 -27.53
N LEU A 42 13.67 37.92 -28.20
CA LEU A 42 14.66 36.88 -27.87
C LEU A 42 16.08 37.32 -28.26
N ASP A 43 16.25 37.99 -29.40
CA ASP A 43 17.56 38.53 -29.84
C ASP A 43 18.02 39.74 -29.02
N ILE A 44 17.10 40.58 -28.54
CA ILE A 44 17.48 41.69 -27.64
C ILE A 44 17.90 41.17 -26.26
N PHE A 45 17.41 40.00 -25.83
CA PHE A 45 17.76 39.41 -24.54
C PHE A 45 19.12 38.67 -24.56
N SER A 46 19.64 38.30 -25.72
CA SER A 46 20.92 37.59 -25.86
C SER A 46 22.15 38.51 -25.87
N PHE A 47 21.96 39.84 -25.97
CA PHE A 47 23.06 40.79 -26.19
C PHE A 47 23.47 41.66 -24.98
N THR A 48 22.91 41.47 -23.78
CA THR A 48 23.23 42.32 -22.61
C THR A 48 23.95 41.59 -21.46
N ASN A 49 24.81 40.61 -21.75
CA ASN A 49 25.67 39.96 -20.74
C ASN A 49 27.17 40.11 -21.07
N GLU A 50 27.62 41.34 -21.36
CA GLU A 50 29.03 41.71 -21.30
C GLU A 50 29.36 42.23 -19.89
N ASN A 51 29.72 41.31 -18.98
CA ASN A 51 30.59 41.57 -17.82
C ASN A 51 30.94 40.26 -17.11
N ASN A 52 31.50 39.28 -17.84
CA ASN A 52 32.15 38.11 -17.23
C ASN A 52 33.64 38.12 -17.59
N ARG A 53 34.43 38.84 -16.78
CA ARG A 53 35.85 38.47 -16.59
C ARG A 53 35.87 37.15 -15.80
N PRO A 54 36.75 36.19 -16.11
CA PRO A 54 36.92 35.03 -15.25
C PRO A 54 37.47 35.52 -13.91
N SER A 55 36.65 35.45 -12.86
CA SER A 55 37.12 35.57 -11.48
C SER A 55 38.09 34.42 -11.20
N GLU A 56 39.17 34.72 -10.49
CA GLU A 56 40.11 33.73 -9.96
C GLU A 56 39.35 32.54 -9.34
N PRO A 57 39.89 31.31 -9.43
CA PRO A 57 39.28 30.14 -8.80
C PRO A 57 39.06 30.44 -7.31
N GLU A 58 37.79 30.40 -6.89
CA GLU A 58 37.42 30.59 -5.48
C GLU A 58 38.22 29.61 -4.62
N LYS A 59 38.92 30.16 -3.62
CA LYS A 59 39.63 29.35 -2.62
C LYS A 59 38.63 28.39 -1.97
N PRO A 60 39.02 27.14 -1.67
CA PRO A 60 38.16 26.20 -0.96
C PRO A 60 37.64 26.84 0.33
N ILE A 61 36.31 26.83 0.50
CA ILE A 61 35.65 27.34 1.70
C ILE A 61 35.90 26.32 2.81
N ILE A 62 36.88 26.61 3.67
CA ILE A 62 37.13 25.83 4.89
C ILE A 62 36.06 26.22 5.92
N ILE A 63 35.13 25.31 6.18
CA ILE A 63 34.09 25.49 7.20
C ILE A 63 34.60 24.91 8.52
N ASN A 64 34.85 25.76 9.51
CA ASN A 64 35.19 25.29 10.86
C ASN A 64 34.00 24.51 11.47
N PRO A 65 34.24 23.33 12.06
CA PRO A 65 33.20 22.52 12.67
C PRO A 65 32.53 23.25 13.83
N ASN A 66 31.23 23.02 14.01
CA ASN A 66 30.46 23.53 15.14
C ASN A 66 30.94 22.80 16.42
N PRO A 67 31.32 23.49 17.50
CA PRO A 67 31.92 22.86 18.69
C PRO A 67 31.02 21.83 19.40
N ASP A 68 29.72 21.79 19.10
CA ASP A 68 28.76 20.84 19.69
C ASP A 68 28.67 19.47 18.98
N ASP A 69 29.34 19.25 17.84
CA ASP A 69 29.33 17.96 17.11
C ASP A 69 30.35 16.93 17.64
N SER A 70 31.10 17.26 18.69
CA SER A 70 32.21 16.43 19.21
C SER A 70 31.77 15.21 20.06
N ASN A 71 30.47 15.01 20.27
CA ASN A 71 29.92 13.95 21.13
C ASN A 71 29.16 12.83 20.39
N LEU A 72 29.23 12.77 19.06
CA LEU A 72 28.69 11.63 18.32
C LEU A 72 29.70 10.46 18.38
N PRO A 73 29.33 9.27 18.93
CA PRO A 73 30.23 8.13 18.98
C PRO A 73 30.62 7.70 17.56
N LYS A 74 31.89 7.91 17.20
CA LYS A 74 32.46 7.59 15.88
C LYS A 74 32.49 6.08 15.58
N ASP A 75 32.35 5.25 16.62
CA ASP A 75 32.66 3.81 16.54
C ASP A 75 31.44 2.92 16.20
N LYS A 76 30.31 3.48 15.75
CA LYS A 76 29.02 2.74 15.64
C LYS A 76 28.46 2.55 14.23
N PHE A 77 29.08 3.10 13.20
CA PHE A 77 28.47 3.17 11.86
C PHE A 77 29.26 2.45 10.76
N GLU A 78 30.53 2.14 10.97
CA GLU A 78 31.28 1.31 10.03
C GLU A 78 30.85 -0.16 10.15
N ASN A 79 30.27 -0.69 9.07
CA ASN A 79 30.03 -2.12 8.84
C ASN A 79 29.00 -2.82 9.74
N ARG A 80 27.78 -2.29 9.88
CA ARG A 80 26.68 -3.20 10.24
C ARG A 80 26.34 -4.05 9.01
N PRO A 81 26.57 -5.37 9.02
CA PRO A 81 26.04 -6.22 7.96
C PRO A 81 24.53 -6.02 7.91
N ILE A 82 23.95 -5.99 6.71
CA ILE A 82 22.50 -6.21 6.56
C ILE A 82 22.23 -7.52 7.28
N ILE A 83 21.52 -7.42 8.40
CA ILE A 83 21.14 -8.56 9.20
C ILE A 83 20.01 -9.24 8.43
N GLY A 84 20.34 -10.28 7.65
CA GLY A 84 19.33 -11.17 7.11
C GLY A 84 18.53 -11.79 8.27
N LEU A 85 17.25 -12.08 8.07
CA LEU A 85 16.42 -12.72 9.11
C LEU A 85 17.07 -14.01 9.61
N GLU A 86 17.75 -14.73 8.73
CA GLU A 86 18.51 -15.95 8.98
C GLU A 86 19.73 -15.75 9.89
N SER A 87 20.24 -14.53 10.02
CA SER A 87 21.37 -14.20 10.89
C SER A 87 20.96 -13.88 12.33
N LEU A 88 19.67 -13.64 12.59
CA LEU A 88 19.15 -13.46 13.94
C LEU A 88 18.87 -14.83 14.57
N THR A 89 19.52 -15.07 15.70
CA THR A 89 19.32 -16.27 16.51
C THR A 89 18.03 -16.18 17.32
N LYS A 90 17.59 -17.32 17.87
CA LYS A 90 16.49 -17.33 18.85
C LYS A 90 16.75 -16.39 20.03
N GLU A 91 18.00 -16.31 20.47
CA GLU A 91 18.43 -15.45 21.58
C GLU A 91 18.30 -13.96 21.26
N ASP A 92 18.47 -13.55 19.99
CA ASP A 92 18.31 -12.16 19.57
C ASP A 92 16.84 -11.72 19.65
N TRP A 93 15.92 -12.58 19.24
CA TRP A 93 14.47 -12.34 19.30
C TRP A 93 13.93 -12.42 20.74
N GLU A 94 14.44 -13.35 21.54
CA GLU A 94 13.92 -13.60 22.89
C GLU A 94 14.69 -12.86 23.99
N ASN A 95 15.56 -11.91 23.64
CA ASN A 95 16.35 -11.16 24.60
C ASN A 95 15.45 -10.34 25.55
N ASP A 96 15.59 -10.54 26.86
CA ASP A 96 14.78 -9.85 27.89
C ASP A 96 14.85 -8.32 27.81
N LYS A 97 15.95 -7.75 27.29
CA LYS A 97 16.10 -6.29 27.10
C LYS A 97 15.08 -5.70 26.12
N ASN A 98 14.52 -6.54 25.24
CA ASN A 98 13.54 -6.12 24.24
C ASN A 98 12.14 -6.01 24.84
N TYR A 99 11.92 -6.51 26.07
CA TYR A 99 10.62 -6.54 26.71
C TYR A 99 10.46 -5.46 27.78
N LYS A 100 9.26 -4.88 27.84
CA LYS A 100 8.81 -4.04 28.95
C LYS A 100 7.44 -4.49 29.39
N ILE A 101 7.22 -4.59 30.69
CA ILE A 101 5.92 -4.96 31.26
C ILE A 101 5.45 -3.80 32.13
N ASN A 102 4.28 -3.25 31.81
CA ASN A 102 3.70 -2.14 32.57
C ASN A 102 2.17 -2.21 32.50
N ASN A 103 1.49 -2.00 33.64
CA ASN A 103 0.04 -1.80 33.71
C ASN A 103 -0.80 -2.81 32.89
N GLY A 104 -0.49 -4.11 32.99
CA GLY A 104 -1.22 -5.14 32.25
C GLY A 104 -0.93 -5.17 30.75
N VAL A 105 0.20 -4.63 30.29
CA VAL A 105 0.67 -4.70 28.90
C VAL A 105 2.07 -5.29 28.87
N ILE A 106 2.31 -6.23 27.96
CA ILE A 106 3.67 -6.66 27.57
C ILE A 106 3.99 -5.96 26.26
N GLU A 107 5.06 -5.17 26.25
CA GLU A 107 5.62 -4.57 25.04
C GLU A 107 6.91 -5.31 24.65
N TYR A 108 7.05 -5.60 23.36
CA TYR A 108 8.25 -6.15 22.73
C TYR A 108 8.70 -5.18 21.64
N THR A 109 9.91 -4.64 21.74
CA THR A 109 10.51 -3.81 20.69
C THR A 109 11.37 -4.71 19.79
N ASP A 110 11.01 -4.82 18.52
CA ASP A 110 11.77 -5.68 17.61
C ASP A 110 13.20 -5.15 17.38
N PRO A 111 14.20 -6.03 17.23
CA PRO A 111 15.60 -5.63 17.09
C PRO A 111 15.98 -5.14 15.67
N ILE A 112 15.08 -5.25 14.69
CA ILE A 112 15.34 -4.93 13.28
C ILE A 112 15.03 -3.45 13.01
N ASN A 113 13.77 -3.05 13.20
CA ASN A 113 13.26 -1.70 12.92
C ASN A 113 12.73 -0.96 14.15
N GLY A 114 12.59 -1.63 15.29
CA GLY A 114 12.13 -1.00 16.54
C GLY A 114 10.62 -0.74 16.59
N ILE A 115 9.82 -1.47 15.80
CA ILE A 115 8.37 -1.56 15.94
C ILE A 115 8.05 -2.18 17.30
N ILE A 116 7.04 -1.62 17.98
CA ILE A 116 6.59 -2.11 19.28
C ILE A 116 5.40 -3.04 19.07
N PHE A 117 5.56 -4.32 19.43
CA PHE A 117 4.47 -5.28 19.50
C PHE A 117 3.93 -5.31 20.93
N LYS A 118 2.61 -5.17 21.11
CA LYS A 118 1.98 -5.07 22.44
C LYS A 118 0.94 -6.17 22.62
N ASP A 119 1.00 -6.89 23.73
CA ASP A 119 -0.07 -7.78 24.17
C ASP A 119 -0.78 -7.15 25.37
N VAL A 120 -2.00 -6.67 25.14
CA VAL A 120 -2.82 -6.04 26.19
C VAL A 120 -3.58 -7.14 26.92
N SER A 121 -3.48 -7.14 28.25
CA SER A 121 -4.12 -8.13 29.09
C SER A 121 -5.63 -8.13 28.87
N TYR A 122 -6.18 -9.25 28.39
CA TYR A 122 -7.61 -9.36 28.09
C TYR A 122 -8.43 -9.68 29.35
N ASN A 123 -7.79 -10.20 30.41
CA ASN A 123 -8.42 -10.48 31.69
C ASN A 123 -7.35 -10.60 32.79
N TYR A 124 -7.76 -10.76 34.04
CA TYR A 124 -6.89 -11.09 35.16
C TYR A 124 -7.28 -12.46 35.71
N ASN A 125 -6.36 -13.15 36.39
CA ASN A 125 -6.72 -14.34 37.18
C ASN A 125 -7.73 -13.97 38.29
N GLU A 126 -8.36 -14.96 38.92
CA GLU A 126 -9.42 -14.77 39.93
C GLU A 126 -9.00 -13.84 41.08
N ASP A 127 -7.73 -13.89 41.43
CA ASP A 127 -7.04 -13.08 42.42
C ASP A 127 -6.74 -11.63 41.96
N LYS A 128 -7.13 -11.26 40.73
CA LYS A 128 -7.01 -9.94 40.06
C LYS A 128 -5.60 -9.33 40.02
N LYS A 129 -4.58 -10.10 40.41
CA LYS A 129 -3.19 -9.65 40.50
C LYS A 129 -2.35 -10.04 39.28
N ASN A 130 -2.75 -11.12 38.62
CA ASN A 130 -1.98 -11.70 37.53
C ASN A 130 -2.69 -11.43 36.20
N PRO A 131 -2.21 -10.48 35.38
CA PRO A 131 -2.76 -10.23 34.05
C PRO A 131 -2.61 -11.45 33.16
N ARG A 132 -3.60 -11.67 32.30
CA ARG A 132 -3.66 -12.78 31.35
C ARG A 132 -3.47 -12.24 29.94
N TYR A 133 -2.50 -12.81 29.25
CA TYR A 133 -2.04 -12.37 27.95
C TYR A 133 -2.35 -13.40 26.87
N PHE A 134 -2.68 -12.95 25.67
CA PHE A 134 -3.08 -13.86 24.61
C PHE A 134 -1.87 -14.60 24.03
N LEU A 135 -0.76 -13.88 23.81
CA LEU A 135 0.50 -14.34 23.26
C LEU A 135 1.59 -14.50 24.34
N GLY A 136 1.69 -13.56 25.27
CA GLY A 136 2.83 -13.46 26.18
C GLY A 136 4.13 -13.07 25.47
N LYS A 137 5.27 -13.15 26.17
CA LYS A 137 6.59 -12.77 25.63
C LYS A 137 6.96 -13.54 24.36
N GLU A 138 6.96 -14.87 24.44
CA GLU A 138 7.35 -15.76 23.33
C GLU A 138 6.50 -15.50 22.07
N GLY A 139 5.18 -15.36 22.24
CA GLY A 139 4.30 -15.08 21.12
C GLY A 139 4.52 -13.71 20.48
N LEU A 140 4.88 -12.67 21.24
CA LEU A 140 5.18 -11.36 20.67
C LEU A 140 6.44 -11.38 19.80
N ALA A 141 7.51 -12.03 20.25
CA ALA A 141 8.71 -12.21 19.45
C ALA A 141 8.45 -13.06 18.20
N LEU A 142 7.66 -14.14 18.34
CA LEU A 142 7.28 -14.98 17.21
C LEU A 142 6.41 -14.22 16.19
N LEU A 143 5.45 -13.39 16.66
CA LEU A 143 4.64 -12.55 15.79
C LEU A 143 5.51 -11.58 14.99
N ALA A 144 6.48 -10.94 15.65
CA ALA A 144 7.40 -10.02 14.99
C ALA A 144 8.22 -10.74 13.90
N LYS A 145 8.78 -11.91 14.23
CA LYS A 145 9.51 -12.74 13.27
C LYS A 145 8.64 -13.12 12.06
N GLU A 146 7.42 -13.59 12.29
CA GLU A 146 6.49 -13.96 11.22
C GLU A 146 6.04 -12.76 10.39
N PHE A 147 5.87 -11.58 11.00
CA PHE A 147 5.60 -10.34 10.28
C PHE A 147 6.66 -10.06 9.22
N TYR A 148 7.94 -10.11 9.59
CA TYR A 148 9.04 -9.90 8.63
C TYR A 148 9.14 -10.98 7.55
N SER A 149 8.79 -12.22 7.86
CA SER A 149 8.76 -13.31 6.88
C SER A 149 7.60 -13.19 5.89
N LYS A 150 6.43 -12.74 6.36
CA LYS A 150 5.15 -12.87 5.66
C LYS A 150 4.55 -11.56 5.17
N VAL A 151 5.06 -10.40 5.52
CA VAL A 151 4.52 -9.11 5.04
C VAL A 151 5.56 -8.46 4.12
N PRO A 152 5.22 -8.10 2.87
CA PRO A 152 6.11 -7.31 2.04
C PRO A 152 6.06 -5.86 2.50
N PHE A 153 7.22 -5.23 2.64
CA PHE A 153 7.32 -3.85 3.08
C PHE A 153 8.50 -3.13 2.42
N GLY A 154 8.36 -1.83 2.26
CA GLY A 154 9.41 -0.93 1.83
C GLY A 154 9.86 0.01 2.96
N PRO A 155 10.35 1.22 2.60
CA PRO A 155 10.79 2.21 3.56
C PRO A 155 9.71 2.70 4.52
N GLU A 156 8.43 2.51 4.18
CA GLU A 156 7.32 2.94 5.01
C GLU A 156 7.31 2.29 6.39
N ILE A 157 7.91 1.10 6.52
CA ILE A 157 7.94 0.34 7.77
C ILE A 157 8.50 1.14 8.96
N VAL A 158 9.42 2.09 8.74
CA VAL A 158 9.98 2.93 9.82
C VAL A 158 8.98 3.91 10.43
N HIS A 159 7.84 4.08 9.77
CA HIS A 159 6.76 4.94 10.23
C HIS A 159 5.71 4.17 11.01
N LEU A 160 5.68 2.84 10.94
CA LEU A 160 4.81 2.01 11.77
C LEU A 160 5.32 2.01 13.22
N LYS A 161 4.51 2.54 14.15
CA LYS A 161 4.93 2.69 15.55
C LYS A 161 4.70 1.41 16.36
N SER A 162 3.51 0.84 16.24
CA SER A 162 3.15 -0.34 17.03
C SER A 162 2.08 -1.21 16.40
N ILE A 163 2.09 -2.47 16.81
CA ILE A 163 1.06 -3.48 16.55
C ILE A 163 0.55 -3.96 17.91
N SER A 164 -0.70 -3.67 18.24
CA SER A 164 -1.31 -3.98 19.54
C SER A 164 -2.35 -5.08 19.42
N ILE A 165 -2.31 -6.07 20.30
CA ILE A 165 -3.23 -7.20 20.35
C ILE A 165 -4.18 -7.00 21.52
N ASN A 166 -5.48 -7.12 21.26
CA ASN A 166 -6.57 -7.07 22.25
C ASN A 166 -6.68 -5.78 23.07
N ASP A 167 -6.30 -4.62 22.50
CA ASP A 167 -6.64 -3.33 23.08
C ASP A 167 -8.10 -2.97 22.79
N TYR A 168 -9.03 -3.56 23.56
CA TYR A 168 -10.47 -3.38 23.39
C TYR A 168 -10.96 -1.94 23.68
N ASN A 169 -10.09 -1.05 24.15
CA ASN A 169 -10.42 0.38 24.26
C ASN A 169 -10.38 1.08 22.90
N VAL A 170 -9.68 0.50 21.92
CA VAL A 170 -9.47 1.09 20.59
C VAL A 170 -10.19 0.27 19.51
N ILE A 171 -10.03 -1.05 19.51
CA ILE A 171 -10.64 -1.94 18.52
C ILE A 171 -11.91 -2.61 19.05
N SER A 172 -12.98 -2.58 18.24
CA SER A 172 -14.23 -3.27 18.58
C SER A 172 -14.09 -4.79 18.50
N ASP A 173 -14.85 -5.49 19.33
CA ASP A 173 -14.92 -6.97 19.34
C ASP A 173 -15.32 -7.60 18.00
N SER A 174 -15.99 -6.84 17.13
CA SER A 174 -16.47 -7.30 15.81
C SER A 174 -15.46 -7.12 14.67
N SER A 175 -14.37 -6.37 14.87
CA SER A 175 -13.33 -6.21 13.85
C SER A 175 -12.14 -7.11 14.18
N ALA A 176 -11.56 -7.76 13.16
CA ALA A 176 -10.34 -8.56 13.32
C ALA A 176 -9.07 -7.70 13.35
N GLY A 177 -9.11 -6.53 12.70
CA GLY A 177 -8.01 -5.59 12.59
C GLY A 177 -8.50 -4.14 12.49
N LEU A 178 -7.61 -3.20 12.78
CA LEU A 178 -7.83 -1.76 12.58
C LEU A 178 -6.48 -1.05 12.46
N TYR A 179 -6.22 -0.42 11.32
CA TYR A 179 -5.13 0.52 11.14
C TYR A 179 -5.58 1.97 11.37
N LEU A 180 -4.82 2.71 12.19
CA LEU A 180 -5.04 4.13 12.46
C LEU A 180 -3.92 4.99 11.82
N PRO A 181 -4.14 5.59 10.63
CA PRO A 181 -3.11 6.30 9.89
C PRO A 181 -2.54 7.53 10.61
N GLN A 182 -3.32 8.18 11.47
CA GLN A 182 -2.91 9.41 12.18
C GLN A 182 -1.80 9.13 13.20
N ILE A 183 -1.80 7.93 13.78
CA ILE A 183 -0.80 7.51 14.77
C ILE A 183 0.15 6.44 14.22
N ASN A 184 -0.14 5.89 13.04
CA ASN A 184 0.58 4.79 12.38
C ASN A 184 0.66 3.56 13.30
N GLU A 185 -0.50 3.11 13.78
CA GLU A 185 -0.61 1.95 14.67
C GLU A 185 -1.63 0.97 14.13
N ILE A 186 -1.34 -0.32 14.31
CA ILE A 186 -2.22 -1.42 13.96
C ILE A 186 -2.76 -2.04 15.24
N TYR A 187 -4.04 -2.35 15.26
CA TYR A 187 -4.72 -3.02 16.34
C TYR A 187 -5.31 -4.33 15.81
N LEU A 188 -5.08 -5.42 16.52
CA LEU A 188 -5.56 -6.75 16.17
C LEU A 188 -6.46 -7.28 17.28
N ASN A 189 -7.47 -8.03 16.91
CA ASN A 189 -8.43 -8.62 17.85
C ASN A 189 -8.43 -10.14 17.72
N SER A 190 -8.14 -10.82 18.83
CA SER A 190 -8.19 -12.28 18.94
C SER A 190 -9.22 -12.78 19.95
N LYS A 191 -10.24 -11.98 20.28
CA LYS A 191 -11.29 -12.35 21.25
C LYS A 191 -11.89 -13.71 20.97
N TYR A 192 -12.07 -14.05 19.70
CA TYR A 192 -12.64 -15.32 19.27
C TYR A 192 -11.75 -16.54 19.57
N MET A 193 -10.46 -16.36 19.92
CA MET A 193 -9.48 -17.43 20.22
C MET A 193 -9.14 -17.55 21.71
N ILE A 194 -9.50 -16.55 22.50
CA ILE A 194 -9.19 -16.50 23.94
C ILE A 194 -9.80 -17.71 24.66
N GLU A 195 -9.05 -18.32 25.58
CA GLU A 195 -9.42 -19.52 26.35
C GLU A 195 -9.76 -20.79 25.54
N LYS A 196 -9.37 -20.86 24.25
CA LYS A 196 -9.61 -22.06 23.42
C LYS A 196 -8.46 -23.06 23.38
N ASN A 197 -7.43 -22.89 24.21
CA ASN A 197 -6.25 -23.76 24.28
C ASN A 197 -5.49 -23.94 22.95
N TYR A 198 -5.57 -22.97 22.04
CA TYR A 198 -4.70 -22.94 20.86
C TYR A 198 -3.23 -22.79 21.28
N ASP A 199 -2.35 -23.54 20.63
CA ASP A 199 -0.91 -23.34 20.79
C ASP A 199 -0.47 -21.98 20.23
N ILE A 200 0.73 -21.55 20.63
CA ILE A 200 1.20 -20.20 20.32
C ILE A 200 1.30 -19.97 18.81
N PHE A 201 1.72 -20.98 18.04
CA PHE A 201 1.89 -20.85 16.60
C PHE A 201 0.54 -20.72 15.90
N THR A 202 -0.47 -21.51 16.28
CA THR A 202 -1.83 -21.36 15.77
C THR A 202 -2.40 -19.97 16.05
N LYS A 203 -2.14 -19.40 17.23
CA LYS A 203 -2.55 -18.01 17.54
C LYS A 203 -1.90 -17.01 16.59
N ILE A 204 -0.61 -17.17 16.29
CA ILE A 204 0.12 -16.30 15.33
C ILE A 204 -0.47 -16.40 13.94
N ILE A 205 -0.69 -17.61 13.42
CA ILE A 205 -1.26 -17.83 12.08
C ILE A 205 -2.57 -17.07 11.89
N ASN A 206 -3.43 -17.11 12.91
CA ASN A 206 -4.72 -16.43 12.89
C ASN A 206 -4.61 -14.91 12.95
N LEU A 207 -3.57 -14.36 13.58
CA LEU A 207 -3.29 -12.92 13.59
C LEU A 207 -2.66 -12.41 12.28
N MET A 208 -1.96 -13.27 11.55
CA MET A 208 -1.18 -12.84 10.38
C MET A 208 -2.02 -12.40 9.18
N GLY A 209 -3.18 -13.01 8.93
CA GLY A 209 -4.08 -12.58 7.87
C GLY A 209 -4.57 -11.14 8.09
N PRO A 210 -5.18 -10.83 9.25
CA PRO A 210 -5.55 -9.46 9.63
C PRO A 210 -4.33 -8.51 9.66
N LEU A 211 -3.20 -8.90 10.24
CA LEU A 211 -2.01 -8.06 10.29
C LEU A 211 -1.50 -7.68 8.89
N PHE A 212 -1.48 -8.62 7.95
CA PHE A 212 -1.12 -8.37 6.57
C PHE A 212 -2.06 -7.33 5.91
N HIS A 213 -3.37 -7.49 6.15
CA HIS A 213 -4.40 -6.59 5.64
C HIS A 213 -4.20 -5.17 6.18
N GLU A 214 -4.10 -5.03 7.51
CA GLU A 214 -3.90 -3.73 8.16
C GLU A 214 -2.57 -3.07 7.78
N TYR A 215 -1.50 -3.85 7.62
CA TYR A 215 -0.23 -3.33 7.12
C TYR A 215 -0.35 -2.81 5.68
N THR A 216 -1.18 -3.42 4.85
CA THR A 216 -1.38 -2.93 3.49
C THR A 216 -2.18 -1.61 3.48
N HIS A 217 -3.05 -1.37 4.46
CA HIS A 217 -3.58 -0.01 4.67
C HIS A 217 -2.48 0.98 5.07
N HIS A 218 -1.51 0.58 5.89
CA HIS A 218 -0.34 1.39 6.20
C HIS A 218 0.44 1.75 4.93
N TRP A 219 0.75 0.77 4.09
CA TRP A 219 1.36 0.99 2.78
C TRP A 219 0.52 1.94 1.92
N ALA A 220 -0.79 1.71 1.81
CA ALA A 220 -1.66 2.54 0.99
C ALA A 220 -1.67 4.01 1.47
N SER A 221 -1.79 4.23 2.78
CA SER A 221 -1.75 5.56 3.41
C SER A 221 -0.40 6.27 3.24
N SER A 222 0.63 5.50 2.94
CA SER A 222 2.01 5.96 2.76
C SER A 222 2.32 6.39 1.32
N TYR A 223 1.57 5.87 0.32
CA TYR A 223 1.94 6.02 -1.09
C TYR A 223 0.82 6.42 -2.04
N VAL A 224 -0.44 6.03 -1.79
CA VAL A 224 -1.51 6.12 -2.81
C VAL A 224 -2.83 6.66 -2.29
N ASN A 225 -3.09 6.57 -0.98
CA ASN A 225 -4.24 7.18 -0.31
C ASN A 225 -3.77 8.39 0.49
N TYR A 226 -4.28 9.56 0.11
CA TYR A 226 -3.88 10.83 0.70
C TYR A 226 -4.87 11.29 1.79
N GLY A 227 -5.88 10.49 2.12
CA GLY A 227 -6.97 10.90 3.01
C GLY A 227 -7.77 12.05 2.41
N PRO A 228 -8.44 12.91 3.19
CA PRO A 228 -9.34 13.98 2.71
C PRO A 228 -8.63 15.20 2.08
N VAL A 229 -7.44 15.02 1.48
CA VAL A 229 -6.59 16.11 0.97
C VAL A 229 -7.09 16.65 -0.37
N THR A 230 -7.23 17.98 -0.46
CA THR A 230 -7.75 18.75 -1.60
C THR A 230 -7.52 18.16 -3.00
N LYS A 231 -8.62 18.13 -3.77
CA LYS A 231 -8.68 17.74 -5.19
C LYS A 231 -7.59 18.45 -5.99
N ASN A 232 -6.83 17.69 -6.76
CA ASN A 232 -5.89 18.19 -7.75
C ASN A 232 -5.90 17.27 -8.99
N ASP A 233 -5.09 17.56 -10.00
CA ASP A 233 -5.13 16.84 -11.29
C ASP A 233 -4.61 15.39 -11.21
N ILE A 234 -3.84 15.07 -10.17
CA ILE A 234 -3.29 13.72 -9.94
C ILE A 234 -4.12 12.90 -8.95
N THR A 235 -5.18 13.48 -8.38
CA THR A 235 -6.07 12.80 -7.44
C THR A 235 -7.45 12.53 -8.00
N GLU A 236 -8.07 11.45 -7.52
CA GLU A 236 -9.49 11.23 -7.66
C GLU A 236 -10.16 11.08 -6.29
N VAL A 237 -11.41 11.51 -6.19
CA VAL A 237 -12.19 11.46 -4.96
C VAL A 237 -13.01 10.18 -4.97
N LEU A 238 -12.77 9.32 -4.00
CA LEU A 238 -13.48 8.06 -3.83
C LEU A 238 -14.20 8.07 -2.48
N SER A 239 -15.48 7.70 -2.48
CA SER A 239 -16.23 7.57 -1.24
C SER A 239 -15.88 6.26 -0.53
N TYR A 240 -15.76 6.34 0.80
CA TYR A 240 -15.61 5.19 1.69
C TYR A 240 -16.80 5.12 2.65
N ARG A 241 -17.40 3.94 2.75
CA ARG A 241 -18.62 3.70 3.54
C ARG A 241 -18.41 2.50 4.47
N PRO A 242 -17.86 2.70 5.67
CA PRO A 242 -17.67 1.60 6.64
C PRO A 242 -19.00 1.09 7.21
N SER A 243 -20.07 1.88 7.13
CA SER A 243 -21.42 1.49 7.51
C SER A 243 -22.47 2.29 6.75
N LYS A 244 -23.75 1.87 6.85
CA LYS A 244 -24.89 2.53 6.17
C LYS A 244 -24.95 4.05 6.39
N ASN A 245 -24.60 4.51 7.59
CA ASN A 245 -24.74 5.90 8.00
C ASN A 245 -23.41 6.69 8.02
N SER A 246 -22.30 6.04 7.64
CA SER A 246 -20.98 6.66 7.64
C SER A 246 -20.47 6.78 6.22
N ILE A 247 -20.13 7.99 5.80
CA ILE A 247 -19.45 8.25 4.54
C ILE A 247 -18.28 9.20 4.79
N SER A 248 -17.12 8.84 4.29
CA SER A 248 -15.98 9.74 4.13
C SER A 248 -15.59 9.79 2.65
N ASP A 249 -14.95 10.88 2.25
CA ASP A 249 -14.34 10.98 0.93
C ASP A 249 -12.82 10.95 1.12
N ASP A 250 -12.17 10.01 0.43
CA ASP A 250 -10.72 9.85 0.41
C ASP A 250 -10.20 10.25 -0.97
N TYR A 251 -9.00 10.84 -1.00
CA TYR A 251 -8.34 11.26 -2.23
C TYR A 251 -7.24 10.28 -2.56
N TRP A 252 -7.34 9.66 -3.72
CA TRP A 252 -6.45 8.60 -4.16
C TRP A 252 -5.61 9.04 -5.35
N ASN A 253 -4.43 8.46 -5.48
CA ASN A 253 -3.60 8.61 -6.67
C ASN A 253 -4.36 8.07 -7.89
N LYS A 254 -4.74 8.97 -8.80
CA LYS A 254 -5.54 8.64 -9.98
C LYS A 254 -4.83 7.65 -10.91
N TYR A 255 -3.51 7.78 -11.05
CA TYR A 255 -2.74 6.86 -11.90
C TYR A 255 -2.76 5.44 -11.32
N PHE A 256 -2.49 5.29 -10.02
CA PHE A 256 -2.53 4.00 -9.34
C PHE A 256 -3.92 3.37 -9.44
N VAL A 257 -4.99 4.11 -9.09
CA VAL A 257 -6.36 3.58 -9.09
C VAL A 257 -6.76 3.08 -10.48
N ASN A 258 -6.54 3.86 -11.54
CA ASN A 258 -6.94 3.45 -12.89
C ASN A 258 -6.23 2.15 -13.33
N ASN A 259 -4.90 2.09 -13.16
CA ASN A 259 -4.13 0.90 -13.54
C ASN A 259 -4.44 -0.30 -12.63
N TYR A 260 -4.66 -0.07 -11.34
CA TYR A 260 -5.04 -1.11 -10.39
C TYR A 260 -6.38 -1.75 -10.78
N LEU A 261 -7.39 -0.93 -11.11
CA LEU A 261 -8.70 -1.42 -11.55
C LEU A 261 -8.64 -2.11 -12.91
N GLU A 262 -7.81 -1.62 -13.82
CA GLU A 262 -7.59 -2.25 -15.13
C GLU A 262 -6.90 -3.62 -15.03
N ASN A 263 -5.88 -3.73 -14.19
CA ASN A 263 -5.16 -5.00 -13.96
C ASN A 263 -6.04 -6.06 -13.31
N LEU A 264 -7.08 -5.63 -12.59
CA LEU A 264 -8.07 -6.49 -11.94
C LEU A 264 -9.43 -6.52 -12.66
N ASN A 265 -9.50 -6.00 -13.89
CA ASN A 265 -10.69 -6.03 -14.74
C ASN A 265 -11.96 -5.41 -14.13
N TYR A 266 -11.84 -4.45 -13.20
CA TYR A 266 -12.97 -3.74 -12.59
C TYR A 266 -13.73 -2.82 -13.56
N ASN A 267 -13.23 -2.64 -14.79
CA ASN A 267 -13.96 -2.02 -15.90
C ASN A 267 -14.92 -2.99 -16.60
N TYR A 268 -14.89 -4.28 -16.29
CA TYR A 268 -15.72 -5.30 -16.93
C TYR A 268 -17.21 -5.17 -16.56
N THR A 269 -18.08 -5.14 -17.56
CA THR A 269 -19.50 -4.78 -17.41
C THR A 269 -20.49 -5.94 -17.56
N ASN A 270 -20.03 -7.12 -18.00
CA ASN A 270 -20.89 -8.30 -18.05
C ASN A 270 -20.98 -8.97 -16.67
N VAL A 271 -22.00 -9.82 -16.51
CA VAL A 271 -22.27 -10.58 -15.29
C VAL A 271 -22.05 -12.07 -15.54
N VAL A 272 -21.91 -12.88 -14.48
CA VAL A 272 -21.70 -14.33 -14.65
C VAL A 272 -22.96 -14.99 -15.24
N LYS A 273 -22.77 -16.04 -16.05
CA LYS A 273 -23.87 -16.71 -16.75
C LYS A 273 -24.91 -17.32 -15.77
N PRO A 274 -26.23 -17.21 -16.02
CA PRO A 274 -27.26 -17.59 -15.05
C PRO A 274 -27.42 -19.08 -14.82
N GLU A 275 -26.96 -19.95 -15.73
CA GLU A 275 -27.04 -21.42 -15.56
C GLU A 275 -26.28 -21.92 -14.32
N TYR A 276 -25.37 -21.11 -13.82
CA TYR A 276 -24.74 -21.35 -12.54
C TYR A 276 -25.67 -20.93 -11.39
N ALA A 277 -26.42 -19.84 -11.51
CA ALA A 277 -27.16 -19.25 -10.40
C ALA A 277 -28.43 -20.04 -10.06
N THR A 278 -28.41 -20.80 -8.97
CA THR A 278 -29.60 -21.49 -8.46
C THR A 278 -30.53 -20.56 -7.66
N GLN A 279 -30.12 -19.32 -7.42
CA GLN A 279 -30.78 -18.40 -6.49
C GLN A 279 -30.99 -17.00 -7.05
N ASN A 280 -32.13 -16.39 -6.69
CA ASN A 280 -32.49 -15.03 -7.08
C ASN A 280 -31.65 -13.94 -6.42
N ASN A 281 -30.91 -14.27 -5.35
CA ASN A 281 -30.08 -13.33 -4.59
C ASN A 281 -28.57 -13.49 -4.86
N PHE A 282 -28.17 -14.30 -5.85
CA PHE A 282 -26.78 -14.46 -6.24
C PHE A 282 -26.26 -13.18 -6.90
N LEU A 283 -25.45 -12.41 -6.16
CA LEU A 283 -25.00 -11.07 -6.56
C LEU A 283 -24.25 -11.03 -7.89
N PRO A 284 -23.37 -11.99 -8.23
CA PRO A 284 -22.62 -11.98 -9.48
C PRO A 284 -23.45 -12.12 -10.75
N SER A 285 -24.70 -12.61 -10.67
CA SER A 285 -25.64 -12.61 -11.81
C SER A 285 -26.46 -11.33 -11.92
N ILE A 286 -26.40 -10.48 -10.90
CA ILE A 286 -27.17 -9.22 -10.79
C ILE A 286 -26.28 -8.03 -11.13
N LEU A 287 -25.09 -7.97 -10.54
CA LEU A 287 -24.14 -6.87 -10.72
C LEU A 287 -22.85 -7.36 -11.35
N SER A 288 -22.37 -6.58 -12.31
CA SER A 288 -21.02 -6.71 -12.83
C SER A 288 -20.01 -6.19 -11.81
N LEU A 289 -18.76 -6.58 -12.01
CA LEU A 289 -17.65 -6.10 -11.19
C LEU A 289 -17.53 -4.56 -11.23
N ASN A 290 -17.76 -3.95 -12.40
CA ASN A 290 -17.80 -2.49 -12.53
C ASN A 290 -18.89 -1.84 -11.70
N ASN A 291 -20.09 -2.44 -11.66
CA ASN A 291 -21.19 -1.91 -10.86
C ASN A 291 -20.87 -2.01 -9.36
N LEU A 292 -20.23 -3.08 -8.89
CA LEU A 292 -19.81 -3.21 -7.49
C LEU A 292 -18.82 -2.12 -7.07
N TRP A 293 -17.82 -1.85 -7.91
CA TRP A 293 -16.86 -0.80 -7.62
C TRP A 293 -17.52 0.59 -7.63
N LYS A 294 -18.34 0.89 -8.65
CA LYS A 294 -19.08 2.16 -8.73
C LYS A 294 -20.00 2.38 -7.54
N TYR A 295 -20.76 1.35 -7.16
CA TYR A 295 -21.64 1.38 -5.98
C TYR A 295 -20.90 1.76 -4.71
N SER A 296 -19.69 1.23 -4.55
CA SER A 296 -18.88 1.41 -3.34
C SER A 296 -18.11 2.72 -3.30
N ASN A 297 -17.67 3.24 -4.46
CA ASN A 297 -16.70 4.33 -4.55
C ASN A 297 -17.26 5.63 -5.14
N ILE A 298 -18.37 5.60 -5.87
CA ILE A 298 -18.93 6.80 -6.52
C ILE A 298 -20.25 7.17 -5.85
N LYS A 299 -20.24 8.32 -5.14
CA LYS A 299 -21.40 8.81 -4.39
C LYS A 299 -22.69 8.89 -5.21
N SER A 300 -22.62 9.36 -6.47
CA SER A 300 -23.79 9.48 -7.35
C SER A 300 -24.34 8.13 -7.81
N GLU A 301 -23.50 7.10 -7.90
CA GLU A 301 -23.90 5.74 -8.33
C GLU A 301 -24.50 4.94 -7.17
N TYR A 302 -24.11 5.25 -5.93
CA TYR A 302 -24.65 4.60 -4.73
C TYR A 302 -26.18 4.66 -4.69
N ASP A 303 -26.77 5.85 -4.79
CA ASP A 303 -28.23 6.03 -4.68
C ASP A 303 -28.98 5.36 -5.83
N VAL A 304 -28.39 5.35 -7.04
CA VAL A 304 -28.99 4.72 -8.22
C VAL A 304 -29.06 3.22 -8.04
N LEU A 305 -27.93 2.58 -7.71
CA LEU A 305 -27.84 1.14 -7.54
C LEU A 305 -28.60 0.67 -6.30
N TYR A 306 -28.53 1.41 -5.19
CA TYR A 306 -29.29 1.12 -3.98
C TYR A 306 -30.81 1.06 -4.25
N LYS A 307 -31.35 2.03 -5.00
CA LYS A 307 -32.78 2.03 -5.38
C LYS A 307 -33.14 0.82 -6.24
N GLU A 308 -32.29 0.42 -7.18
CA GLU A 308 -32.49 -0.80 -7.98
C GLU A 308 -32.52 -2.06 -7.11
N PHE A 309 -31.71 -2.12 -6.06
CA PHE A 309 -31.74 -3.24 -5.12
C PHE A 309 -32.97 -3.28 -4.23
N VAL A 310 -33.40 -2.14 -3.69
CA VAL A 310 -34.63 -2.06 -2.88
C VAL A 310 -35.85 -2.53 -3.69
N LYS A 311 -35.91 -2.22 -4.99
CA LYS A 311 -36.99 -2.72 -5.88
C LYS A 311 -37.04 -4.24 -5.96
N ARG A 312 -35.92 -4.94 -5.78
CA ARG A 312 -35.85 -6.41 -5.81
C ARG A 312 -36.36 -7.06 -4.52
N LYS A 313 -36.59 -6.28 -3.45
CA LYS A 313 -37.04 -6.77 -2.13
C LYS A 313 -36.13 -7.87 -1.56
N LEU A 314 -34.84 -7.78 -1.84
CA LEU A 314 -33.82 -8.69 -1.30
C LEU A 314 -33.08 -7.99 -0.15
N GLU A 315 -33.07 -8.62 1.02
CA GLU A 315 -32.34 -8.11 2.19
C GLU A 315 -30.89 -8.62 2.24
N VAL A 316 -30.65 -9.79 1.64
CA VAL A 316 -29.37 -10.50 1.70
C VAL A 316 -28.97 -10.96 0.30
N PHE A 317 -27.72 -10.70 -0.06
CA PHE A 317 -27.09 -11.07 -1.32
C PHE A 317 -26.04 -12.14 -1.07
N SER A 318 -25.97 -13.13 -1.96
CA SER A 318 -25.01 -14.23 -1.86
C SER A 318 -23.93 -14.13 -2.91
N PHE A 319 -22.68 -14.41 -2.53
CA PHE A 319 -21.57 -14.72 -3.43
C PHE A 319 -21.42 -16.23 -3.65
N ALA A 320 -22.18 -17.07 -2.93
CA ALA A 320 -22.18 -18.51 -3.16
C ALA A 320 -23.24 -18.87 -4.21
N LEU A 321 -22.86 -19.75 -5.13
CA LEU A 321 -23.77 -20.25 -6.14
C LEU A 321 -24.91 -21.10 -5.58
N ASN A 322 -24.59 -21.85 -4.52
CA ASN A 322 -25.50 -22.69 -3.77
C ASN A 322 -25.13 -22.57 -2.28
N PRO A 323 -26.04 -22.08 -1.41
CA PRO A 323 -25.79 -21.92 0.02
C PRO A 323 -25.48 -23.22 0.76
N GLU A 324 -25.86 -24.38 0.22
CA GLU A 324 -25.45 -25.65 0.81
C GLU A 324 -23.92 -25.74 0.88
N TYR A 325 -23.19 -25.20 -0.11
CA TYR A 325 -21.72 -25.14 -0.04
C TYR A 325 -21.21 -24.27 1.09
N SER A 326 -21.92 -23.18 1.43
CA SER A 326 -21.55 -22.33 2.58
C SER A 326 -21.74 -23.03 3.92
N LYS A 327 -22.58 -24.07 4.01
CA LYS A 327 -22.70 -24.88 5.25
C LYS A 327 -21.47 -25.73 5.51
N TYR A 328 -20.86 -26.25 4.45
CA TYR A 328 -19.62 -27.04 4.54
C TYR A 328 -18.39 -26.15 4.64
N SER A 329 -18.47 -24.96 4.04
CA SER A 329 -17.35 -24.06 4.01
C SER A 329 -17.38 -23.04 5.12
N ASN A 330 -18.44 -22.80 5.91
CA ASN A 330 -18.48 -21.81 7.01
C ASN A 330 -17.93 -20.39 6.65
N ILE A 331 -17.80 -20.10 5.36
CA ILE A 331 -17.39 -18.80 4.84
C ILE A 331 -18.63 -17.93 4.76
N ILE A 332 -18.51 -16.68 5.19
CA ILE A 332 -19.56 -15.69 5.02
C ILE A 332 -19.68 -15.40 3.53
N THR A 333 -20.72 -15.96 2.91
CA THR A 333 -21.04 -15.73 1.50
C THR A 333 -22.28 -14.84 1.36
N ASN A 334 -23.00 -14.63 2.45
CA ASN A 334 -24.23 -13.85 2.50
C ASN A 334 -23.99 -12.51 3.18
N TYR A 335 -24.35 -11.42 2.50
CA TYR A 335 -24.11 -10.05 2.94
C TYR A 335 -25.37 -9.21 2.81
N LYS A 336 -25.57 -8.30 3.75
CA LYS A 336 -26.56 -7.25 3.60
C LYS A 336 -26.07 -6.24 2.56
N LEU A 337 -27.03 -5.61 1.88
CA LEU A 337 -26.75 -4.64 0.83
C LEU A 337 -25.84 -3.47 1.26
N ASP A 338 -26.00 -3.04 2.52
CA ASP A 338 -25.24 -1.93 3.09
C ASP A 338 -23.82 -2.33 3.54
N GLN A 339 -23.48 -3.61 3.52
CA GLN A 339 -22.13 -4.11 3.79
C GLN A 339 -21.26 -4.19 2.52
N ILE A 340 -21.86 -4.35 1.33
CA ILE A 340 -21.13 -4.41 0.05
C ILE A 340 -20.22 -3.18 -0.19
N PRO A 341 -20.65 -1.93 0.09
CA PRO A 341 -19.81 -0.74 -0.10
C PRO A 341 -18.49 -0.80 0.66
N TYR A 342 -18.47 -1.39 1.84
CA TYR A 342 -17.26 -1.56 2.63
C TYR A 342 -16.26 -2.44 1.85
N TYR A 343 -16.63 -3.68 1.52
CA TYR A 343 -15.73 -4.67 0.89
C TYR A 343 -15.17 -4.28 -0.48
N TYR A 344 -15.90 -3.44 -1.23
CA TYR A 344 -15.52 -3.03 -2.59
C TYR A 344 -15.11 -1.56 -2.68
N SER A 345 -14.94 -0.87 -1.55
CA SER A 345 -14.30 0.45 -1.51
C SER A 345 -12.83 0.33 -1.85
N MET A 346 -12.23 1.35 -2.46
CA MET A 346 -10.81 1.33 -2.84
C MET A 346 -9.90 1.17 -1.61
N THR A 347 -10.30 1.76 -0.48
CA THR A 347 -9.67 1.61 0.83
C THR A 347 -9.53 0.14 1.23
N GLU A 348 -10.56 -0.67 0.97
CA GLU A 348 -10.60 -2.09 1.32
C GLU A 348 -10.13 -3.00 0.18
N LEU A 349 -10.28 -2.60 -1.09
CA LEU A 349 -9.85 -3.41 -2.22
C LEU A 349 -8.34 -3.58 -2.26
N VAL A 350 -7.58 -2.49 -2.07
CA VAL A 350 -6.11 -2.53 -2.09
C VAL A 350 -5.54 -3.63 -1.19
N PRO A 351 -5.83 -3.65 0.13
CA PRO A 351 -5.34 -4.70 1.01
C PRO A 351 -5.88 -6.10 0.66
N ARG A 352 -7.16 -6.23 0.29
CA ARG A 352 -7.78 -7.54 0.00
C ARG A 352 -7.19 -8.21 -1.22
N GLU A 353 -7.13 -7.48 -2.32
CA GLU A 353 -6.59 -7.99 -3.58
C GLU A 353 -5.08 -8.21 -3.43
N TRP A 354 -4.33 -7.27 -2.85
CA TRP A 354 -2.90 -7.48 -2.58
C TRP A 354 -2.65 -8.73 -1.74
N GLN A 355 -3.46 -8.95 -0.68
CA GLN A 355 -3.37 -10.15 0.14
C GLN A 355 -3.64 -11.41 -0.68
N LYS A 356 -4.69 -11.45 -1.52
CA LYS A 356 -4.96 -12.61 -2.41
C LYS A 356 -3.74 -12.99 -3.27
N PHE A 357 -3.08 -11.98 -3.85
CA PHE A 357 -2.00 -12.17 -4.81
C PHE A 357 -0.61 -12.39 -4.18
N THR A 358 -0.37 -11.92 -2.95
CA THR A 358 1.00 -11.86 -2.40
C THR A 358 1.18 -12.54 -1.04
N TYR A 359 0.09 -12.84 -0.33
CA TYR A 359 0.15 -13.56 0.95
C TYR A 359 0.45 -15.04 0.72
N ILE A 360 1.50 -15.56 1.36
CA ILE A 360 1.85 -17.00 1.34
C ILE A 360 1.15 -17.68 2.52
N PRO A 361 0.11 -18.50 2.30
CA PRO A 361 -0.57 -19.20 3.38
C PRO A 361 0.37 -20.12 4.16
N TYR A 362 0.05 -20.36 5.43
CA TYR A 362 0.81 -21.28 6.29
C TYR A 362 0.58 -22.74 5.95
N TYR A 363 -0.64 -23.05 5.55
CA TYR A 363 -1.05 -24.41 5.25
C TYR A 363 -1.10 -24.56 3.73
N VAL A 364 -0.58 -25.66 3.21
CA VAL A 364 -0.71 -26.00 1.79
C VAL A 364 -1.54 -27.28 1.70
N GLN A 365 -2.47 -27.30 0.76
CA GLN A 365 -3.27 -28.49 0.48
C GLN A 365 -2.53 -29.32 -0.58
N GLY A 366 -2.07 -30.52 -0.18
CA GLY A 366 -1.43 -31.48 -1.07
C GLY A 366 0.08 -31.29 -1.22
N ASP A 367 0.84 -32.33 -0.87
CA ASP A 367 2.23 -32.47 -1.27
C ASP A 367 2.26 -33.04 -2.70
N ILE A 368 3.02 -32.39 -3.58
CA ILE A 368 3.03 -32.64 -5.05
C ILE A 368 3.80 -33.94 -5.40
N GLU A 369 4.38 -34.63 -4.43
CA GLU A 369 5.11 -35.89 -4.65
C GLU A 369 4.22 -37.15 -4.59
N GLY A 370 2.95 -37.05 -4.99
CA GLY A 370 2.13 -38.24 -5.31
C GLY A 370 1.84 -39.19 -4.14
N LYS A 371 2.19 -38.83 -2.89
CA LYS A 371 1.70 -39.51 -1.68
C LYS A 371 0.33 -38.95 -1.33
N HIS A 372 -0.68 -39.34 -2.11
CA HIS A 372 -2.08 -39.21 -1.72
C HIS A 372 -2.29 -39.85 -0.34
N GLY A 373 -2.35 -39.06 0.72
CA GLY A 373 -2.63 -39.61 2.06
C GLY A 373 -2.33 -38.74 3.26
N GLU A 374 -1.53 -37.67 3.14
CA GLU A 374 -1.43 -36.73 4.27
C GLU A 374 -2.66 -35.84 4.27
N LYS A 375 -3.64 -36.28 5.07
CA LYS A 375 -4.85 -35.56 5.42
C LYS A 375 -4.50 -34.10 5.74
N PRO A 376 -5.41 -33.13 5.50
CA PRO A 376 -5.26 -31.77 6.06
C PRO A 376 -4.75 -31.90 7.50
N TYR A 377 -3.71 -31.15 7.91
CA TYR A 377 -3.12 -31.30 9.24
C TYR A 377 -4.26 -31.34 10.26
N SER A 378 -4.46 -32.53 10.84
CA SER A 378 -5.60 -32.79 11.68
C SER A 378 -5.15 -33.32 13.02
N LYS A 379 -5.03 -32.40 13.96
CA LYS A 379 -4.64 -32.71 15.33
C LYS A 379 -5.88 -32.72 16.18
N LYS A 380 -6.17 -33.90 16.73
CA LYS A 380 -7.27 -34.11 17.68
C LYS A 380 -6.81 -33.67 19.07
N TYR A 381 -7.54 -32.74 19.65
CA TYR A 381 -7.33 -32.24 20.98
C TYR A 381 -8.48 -32.67 21.89
N LYS A 382 -8.14 -33.12 23.11
CA LYS A 382 -9.12 -33.36 24.17
C LYS A 382 -9.36 -32.05 24.90
N ARG A 383 -10.63 -31.63 25.01
CA ARG A 383 -11.02 -30.38 25.68
C ARG A 383 -10.73 -30.38 27.19
N ASN A 384 -10.70 -31.56 27.82
CA ASN A 384 -10.24 -31.85 29.19
C ASN A 384 -10.24 -33.38 29.41
N GLU A 385 -9.55 -33.88 30.44
CA GLU A 385 -9.55 -35.31 30.80
C GLU A 385 -10.96 -35.84 31.15
N THR A 386 -11.86 -34.96 31.58
CA THR A 386 -13.22 -35.28 32.04
C THR A 386 -14.31 -35.04 31.00
N THR A 387 -14.04 -34.37 29.88
CA THR A 387 -15.06 -34.06 28.86
C THR A 387 -14.97 -35.02 27.67
N THR A 388 -16.12 -35.52 27.22
CA THR A 388 -16.26 -36.47 26.10
C THR A 388 -16.06 -35.85 24.71
N ASN A 389 -16.00 -34.52 24.61
CA ASN A 389 -15.93 -33.85 23.32
C ASN A 389 -14.48 -33.73 22.84
N ILE A 390 -14.19 -34.34 21.70
CA ILE A 390 -12.91 -34.21 20.98
C ILE A 390 -13.10 -33.09 19.97
N PHE A 391 -12.12 -32.21 19.81
CA PHE A 391 -12.10 -31.32 18.65
C PHE A 391 -10.89 -31.60 17.76
N GLU A 392 -11.07 -31.55 16.45
CA GLU A 392 -10.03 -31.71 15.44
C GLU A 392 -9.87 -30.40 14.71
N ILE A 393 -8.67 -29.85 14.76
CA ILE A 393 -8.34 -28.71 13.91
C ILE A 393 -8.10 -29.24 12.50
N SER A 394 -8.80 -28.77 11.46
CA SER A 394 -8.53 -29.10 10.04
C SER A 394 -7.99 -27.89 9.29
N GLN A 395 -6.94 -28.03 8.48
CA GLN A 395 -6.30 -26.88 7.84
C GLN A 395 -6.24 -27.03 6.32
N ASN A 396 -6.46 -25.94 5.58
CA ASN A 396 -6.26 -25.89 4.14
C ASN A 396 -5.61 -24.57 3.71
N TYR A 397 -5.35 -24.41 2.41
CA TYR A 397 -4.69 -23.23 1.82
C TYR A 397 -5.30 -21.89 2.20
N TYR A 398 -6.55 -21.88 2.69
CA TYR A 398 -7.30 -20.67 2.92
C TYR A 398 -7.72 -20.48 4.38
N GLY A 399 -7.53 -21.47 5.27
CA GLY A 399 -7.82 -21.27 6.69
C GLY A 399 -7.81 -22.53 7.55
N GLU A 400 -8.34 -22.33 8.75
CA GLU A 400 -8.41 -23.35 9.80
C GLU A 400 -9.87 -23.63 10.20
N GLY A 401 -10.18 -24.91 10.33
CA GLY A 401 -11.41 -25.52 10.79
C GLY A 401 -11.25 -26.06 12.19
N VAL A 402 -12.28 -25.96 13.01
CA VAL A 402 -12.42 -26.74 14.24
C VAL A 402 -13.63 -27.62 14.07
N ASN A 403 -13.41 -28.93 14.01
CA ASN A 403 -14.46 -29.94 13.95
C ASN A 403 -14.67 -30.49 15.35
N TYR A 404 -15.86 -30.36 15.91
CA TYR A 404 -16.24 -30.99 17.17
C TYR A 404 -16.81 -32.37 16.91
N PHE A 405 -16.31 -33.35 17.65
CA PHE A 405 -16.79 -34.72 17.62
C PHE A 405 -17.44 -35.07 18.96
N ASP A 406 -18.58 -35.73 18.87
CA ASP A 406 -19.10 -36.54 19.95
C ASP A 406 -18.35 -37.88 19.96
N LYS A 407 -17.93 -38.37 21.14
CA LYS A 407 -17.11 -39.59 21.31
C LYS A 407 -17.73 -40.83 20.65
N PHE A 408 -19.04 -40.81 20.42
CA PHE A 408 -19.81 -41.92 19.85
C PHE A 408 -20.13 -41.76 18.36
N LYS A 409 -19.66 -40.68 17.71
CA LYS A 409 -19.91 -40.42 16.29
C LYS A 409 -18.60 -40.19 15.55
N ASP A 410 -18.40 -40.95 14.47
CA ASP A 410 -17.26 -40.76 13.56
C ASP A 410 -17.40 -39.51 12.68
N LEU A 411 -18.57 -38.86 12.72
CA LEU A 411 -18.85 -37.61 12.03
C LEU A 411 -18.88 -36.45 13.03
N PRO A 412 -18.28 -35.30 12.69
CA PRO A 412 -18.31 -34.13 13.55
C PRO A 412 -19.75 -33.68 13.77
N THR A 413 -20.11 -33.43 15.02
CA THR A 413 -21.45 -32.95 15.41
C THR A 413 -21.64 -31.48 15.10
N ASP A 414 -20.54 -30.71 15.09
CA ASP A 414 -20.50 -29.33 14.67
C ASP A 414 -19.14 -29.05 14.02
N GLN A 415 -19.12 -28.38 12.87
CA GLN A 415 -17.89 -27.81 12.32
C GLN A 415 -17.97 -26.30 12.50
N THR A 416 -16.99 -25.71 13.17
CA THR A 416 -16.80 -24.26 13.20
C THR A 416 -15.48 -23.97 12.51
N TYR A 417 -15.51 -23.51 11.27
CA TYR A 417 -14.31 -22.99 10.63
C TYR A 417 -14.18 -21.50 10.93
N GLN A 418 -12.95 -21.07 11.18
CA GLN A 418 -12.60 -19.67 11.31
C GLN A 418 -11.68 -19.32 10.16
N PHE A 419 -12.29 -18.79 9.10
CA PHE A 419 -11.54 -18.35 7.94
C PHE A 419 -10.83 -17.06 8.23
N GLY A 420 -9.56 -17.01 7.84
CA GLY A 420 -8.84 -15.75 7.77
C GLY A 420 -9.48 -14.82 6.72
N SER A 421 -9.10 -13.55 6.79
CA SER A 421 -9.44 -12.54 5.76
C SER A 421 -9.14 -13.05 4.34
N TYR A 422 -8.01 -13.75 4.17
CA TYR A 422 -7.57 -14.36 2.91
C TYR A 422 -8.63 -15.28 2.26
N ALA A 423 -9.17 -16.26 3.01
CA ALA A 423 -10.21 -17.16 2.53
C ALA A 423 -11.48 -16.40 2.13
N SER A 424 -11.89 -15.48 3.01
CA SER A 424 -13.10 -14.71 2.83
C SER A 424 -13.02 -13.87 1.55
N ASP A 425 -11.86 -13.29 1.26
CA ASP A 425 -11.62 -12.52 0.05
C ASP A 425 -11.68 -13.39 -1.21
N TRP A 426 -11.09 -14.58 -1.18
CA TRP A 426 -11.17 -15.54 -2.29
C TRP A 426 -12.58 -16.08 -2.54
N ALA A 427 -13.37 -16.28 -1.49
CA ALA A 427 -14.73 -16.79 -1.61
C ALA A 427 -15.70 -15.85 -2.32
N ARG A 428 -15.36 -14.56 -2.42
CA ARG A 428 -16.12 -13.58 -3.22
C ARG A 428 -15.69 -13.52 -4.69
N THR A 429 -14.66 -14.26 -5.07
CA THR A 429 -14.15 -14.36 -6.44
C THR A 429 -14.43 -15.74 -7.06
N LEU A 430 -14.55 -16.79 -6.24
CA LEU A 430 -14.70 -18.19 -6.69
C LEU A 430 -16.12 -18.76 -6.51
N LYS A 431 -16.57 -19.55 -7.48
CA LYS A 431 -17.92 -20.13 -7.63
C LYS A 431 -18.44 -20.87 -6.42
N TYR A 432 -17.61 -21.69 -5.82
CA TYR A 432 -18.04 -22.54 -4.71
C TYR A 432 -17.88 -21.87 -3.35
N GLY A 433 -17.32 -20.66 -3.30
CA GLY A 433 -16.92 -20.04 -2.02
C GLY A 433 -16.14 -21.02 -1.12
N SER A 434 -15.45 -21.97 -1.76
CA SER A 434 -14.94 -23.19 -1.17
C SER A 434 -13.72 -23.64 -1.96
N THR A 435 -12.78 -24.16 -1.21
CA THR A 435 -11.39 -24.37 -1.55
C THR A 435 -11.13 -25.85 -1.83
N MET A 436 -12.20 -26.58 -2.18
CA MET A 436 -12.12 -27.99 -2.56
C MET A 436 -11.52 -28.21 -3.96
N VAL A 437 -11.19 -27.14 -4.69
CA VAL A 437 -10.32 -27.24 -5.87
C VAL A 437 -8.91 -27.57 -5.35
N SER A 438 -8.39 -28.75 -5.71
CA SER A 438 -7.03 -29.15 -5.32
C SER A 438 -6.04 -28.09 -5.80
N VAL A 439 -4.95 -27.87 -5.06
CA VAL A 439 -3.90 -26.93 -5.46
C VAL A 439 -3.24 -27.33 -6.78
N GLU A 440 -3.35 -28.60 -7.17
CA GLU A 440 -2.98 -29.12 -8.49
C GLU A 440 -3.92 -28.62 -9.62
N ASP A 441 -5.20 -28.37 -9.31
CA ASP A 441 -6.18 -27.79 -10.24
C ASP A 441 -6.21 -26.25 -10.24
N LEU A 442 -5.46 -25.58 -9.36
CA LEU A 442 -5.21 -24.13 -9.41
C LEU A 442 -4.33 -23.71 -10.61
N SER A 443 -4.09 -24.58 -11.60
CA SER A 443 -3.95 -24.08 -12.95
C SER A 443 -5.23 -23.29 -13.27
N LEU A 444 -5.19 -21.97 -13.03
CA LEU A 444 -6.29 -21.00 -13.20
C LEU A 444 -6.86 -20.97 -14.64
N THR A 445 -6.37 -21.87 -15.50
CA THR A 445 -6.73 -22.18 -16.85
C THR A 445 -7.91 -23.16 -16.98
N LYS A 446 -8.37 -23.84 -15.92
CA LYS A 446 -9.59 -24.67 -15.95
C LYS A 446 -10.89 -23.84 -15.82
N TYR A 447 -11.19 -23.13 -16.91
CA TYR A 447 -12.44 -22.56 -17.45
C TYR A 447 -13.64 -22.08 -16.60
N ASP A 448 -13.96 -22.54 -15.39
CA ASP A 448 -15.36 -22.41 -14.89
C ASP A 448 -15.55 -21.99 -13.41
N ASP A 449 -14.49 -21.61 -12.71
CA ASP A 449 -14.54 -21.42 -11.24
C ASP A 449 -14.65 -19.98 -10.75
N TYR A 450 -14.70 -18.98 -11.64
CA TYR A 450 -14.78 -17.56 -11.26
C TYR A 450 -16.21 -17.02 -11.32
N ILE A 451 -16.62 -16.27 -10.29
CA ILE A 451 -17.89 -15.49 -10.28
C ILE A 451 -17.66 -14.03 -10.64
N TYR A 452 -16.43 -13.54 -10.46
CA TYR A 452 -15.96 -12.26 -10.93
C TYR A 452 -14.57 -12.42 -11.56
N PRO A 453 -14.26 -11.68 -12.65
CA PRO A 453 -12.96 -11.78 -13.31
C PRO A 453 -11.87 -10.92 -12.64
N ASN A 454 -11.94 -10.71 -11.31
CA ASN A 454 -10.98 -9.90 -10.56
C ASN A 454 -9.72 -10.68 -10.16
N SER A 455 -9.00 -11.14 -11.18
CA SER A 455 -7.72 -11.85 -11.07
C SER A 455 -6.66 -11.10 -11.86
N VAL A 456 -5.43 -11.08 -11.33
CA VAL A 456 -4.26 -10.62 -12.08
C VAL A 456 -3.71 -11.73 -12.99
N TRP A 457 -3.96 -12.99 -12.67
CA TRP A 457 -3.59 -14.11 -13.52
C TRP A 457 -4.62 -14.29 -14.62
N GLY A 458 -4.15 -14.68 -15.81
CA GLY A 458 -5.01 -14.91 -16.96
C GLY A 458 -6.08 -15.97 -16.67
N LEU A 459 -7.30 -15.73 -17.14
CA LEU A 459 -8.44 -16.62 -16.92
C LEU A 459 -9.44 -16.58 -18.06
N LYS A 460 -10.39 -17.51 -18.04
CA LYS A 460 -11.57 -17.51 -18.90
C LYS A 460 -12.83 -17.36 -18.07
N PHE A 461 -13.74 -16.51 -18.54
CA PHE A 461 -14.92 -16.11 -17.79
C PHE A 461 -16.18 -16.26 -18.64
N ASN A 462 -17.10 -17.11 -18.19
CA ASN A 462 -18.40 -17.32 -18.82
C ASN A 462 -19.37 -16.22 -18.39
N TYR A 463 -19.85 -15.43 -19.34
CA TYR A 463 -20.63 -14.24 -19.05
C TYR A 463 -21.99 -14.22 -19.75
N ILE A 464 -22.85 -13.32 -19.26
CA ILE A 464 -24.02 -12.81 -19.94
C ILE A 464 -23.98 -11.28 -19.95
N ASN A 465 -24.25 -10.68 -21.10
CA ASN A 465 -24.41 -9.25 -21.23
C ASN A 465 -25.77 -8.85 -20.64
N PRO A 466 -25.82 -8.00 -19.59
CA PRO A 466 -27.07 -7.69 -18.90
C PRO A 466 -28.08 -6.96 -19.81
N LYS A 467 -27.61 -6.24 -20.84
CA LYS A 467 -28.43 -5.47 -21.78
C LYS A 467 -28.92 -6.31 -22.95
N THR A 468 -28.02 -7.02 -23.64
CA THR A 468 -28.35 -7.77 -24.87
C THR A 468 -28.79 -9.21 -24.60
N LYS A 469 -28.53 -9.74 -23.39
CA LYS A 469 -28.69 -11.15 -23.01
C LYS A 469 -27.80 -12.13 -23.77
N GLU A 470 -26.87 -11.62 -24.57
CA GLU A 470 -25.86 -12.42 -25.24
C GLU A 470 -24.95 -13.11 -24.20
N THR A 471 -24.67 -14.39 -24.43
CA THR A 471 -23.74 -15.17 -23.61
C THR A 471 -22.45 -15.41 -24.37
N GLY A 472 -21.32 -15.41 -23.66
CA GLY A 472 -20.03 -15.69 -24.28
C GLY A 472 -18.97 -16.09 -23.27
N VAL A 473 -17.75 -16.28 -23.76
CA VAL A 473 -16.56 -16.53 -22.97
C VAL A 473 -15.59 -15.39 -23.20
N GLN A 474 -15.20 -14.67 -22.14
CA GLN A 474 -14.15 -13.66 -22.20
C GLN A 474 -12.83 -14.31 -21.75
N VAL A 475 -11.78 -14.10 -22.53
CA VAL A 475 -10.41 -14.46 -22.11
C VAL A 475 -9.74 -13.20 -21.58
N PHE A 476 -9.17 -13.29 -20.38
CA PHE A 476 -8.37 -12.25 -19.75
C PHE A 476 -6.92 -12.67 -19.75
N GLU A 477 -6.04 -11.74 -20.09
CA GLU A 477 -4.60 -11.95 -20.12
C GLU A 477 -4.01 -11.93 -18.71
N ASP A 478 -2.81 -12.50 -18.58
CA ASP A 478 -2.05 -12.43 -17.36
C ASP A 478 -1.39 -11.05 -17.21
N LYS A 479 -1.72 -10.36 -16.12
CA LYS A 479 -1.26 -9.03 -15.73
C LYS A 479 -0.58 -9.02 -14.35
N HIS A 480 -0.18 -10.19 -13.80
CA HIS A 480 0.40 -10.24 -12.44
C HIS A 480 1.67 -9.39 -12.29
N ARG A 481 2.51 -9.35 -13.33
CA ARG A 481 3.70 -8.50 -13.35
C ARG A 481 3.34 -7.03 -13.44
N ASP A 482 2.39 -6.64 -14.28
CA ASP A 482 1.93 -5.26 -14.38
C ASP A 482 1.26 -4.77 -13.09
N PHE A 483 0.49 -5.65 -12.44
CA PHE A 483 -0.10 -5.40 -11.13
C PHE A 483 0.98 -5.13 -10.08
N TYR A 484 1.97 -6.03 -9.98
CA TYR A 484 3.10 -5.85 -9.07
C TYR A 484 3.91 -4.58 -9.39
N LYS A 485 4.15 -4.31 -10.67
CA LYS A 485 4.82 -3.09 -11.16
C LYS A 485 4.17 -1.84 -10.63
N ARG A 486 2.83 -1.78 -10.58
CA ARG A 486 2.12 -0.59 -10.06
C ARG A 486 2.41 -0.32 -8.59
N PHE A 487 2.58 -1.36 -7.76
CA PHE A 487 2.97 -1.19 -6.36
C PHE A 487 4.40 -0.66 -6.26
N LEU A 488 5.34 -1.23 -7.03
CA LEU A 488 6.73 -0.79 -7.07
C LEU A 488 6.89 0.66 -7.52
N GLU A 489 6.19 1.06 -8.59
CA GLU A 489 6.21 2.43 -9.08
C GLU A 489 5.58 3.41 -8.08
N SER A 490 4.48 3.01 -7.44
CA SER A 490 3.78 3.86 -6.47
C SER A 490 4.57 4.08 -5.19
N MET A 491 5.36 3.09 -4.78
CA MET A 491 6.29 3.21 -3.66
C MET A 491 7.65 3.78 -4.05
N PHE A 492 7.81 4.18 -5.31
CA PHE A 492 9.05 4.72 -5.87
C PHE A 492 10.24 3.81 -5.59
N TYR A 493 10.03 2.51 -5.82
CA TYR A 493 11.04 1.49 -5.57
C TYR A 493 12.34 1.81 -6.31
N GLY A 494 13.47 1.71 -5.62
CA GLY A 494 14.79 2.02 -6.17
C GLY A 494 15.10 3.51 -6.30
N LYS A 495 14.21 4.42 -5.88
CA LYS A 495 14.46 5.86 -5.89
C LYS A 495 15.10 6.36 -4.58
N PRO A 496 16.03 7.32 -4.63
CA PRO A 496 16.63 7.89 -3.43
C PRO A 496 15.61 8.58 -2.53
N PHE A 497 14.57 9.18 -3.09
CA PHE A 497 13.50 9.83 -2.33
C PHE A 497 12.19 9.11 -2.54
N ALA A 498 11.93 8.07 -1.75
CA ALA A 498 10.67 7.32 -1.83
C ALA A 498 9.56 7.99 -1.02
N GLN A 499 9.87 8.52 0.16
CA GLN A 499 8.90 9.20 1.02
C GLN A 499 9.49 10.40 1.74
N ILE A 500 8.60 11.35 2.04
CA ILE A 500 8.89 12.49 2.90
C ILE A 500 7.73 12.62 3.88
N LYS A 501 7.95 12.26 5.14
CA LYS A 501 6.94 12.35 6.21
C LYS A 501 7.21 13.55 7.10
N SER A 502 6.14 14.25 7.49
CA SER A 502 6.21 15.30 8.53
C SER A 502 6.10 14.70 9.93
N LYS A 503 6.68 15.37 10.93
CA LYS A 503 6.60 14.94 12.33
C LYS A 503 5.23 15.31 12.86
N ILE A 504 4.54 14.32 13.41
CA ILE A 504 3.22 14.50 13.97
C ILE A 504 3.27 14.05 15.43
N THR A 505 3.14 15.00 16.33
CA THR A 505 3.02 14.74 17.75
C THR A 505 1.63 15.09 18.20
N LYS A 506 0.97 14.11 18.78
CA LYS A 506 -0.32 14.25 19.41
C LYS A 506 -0.14 15.01 20.72
N ILE A 507 -0.79 16.16 20.86
CA ILE A 507 -0.88 16.92 22.12
C ILE A 507 -2.05 16.40 22.95
N SER A 508 -3.15 16.03 22.29
CA SER A 508 -4.33 15.40 22.90
C SER A 508 -5.09 14.57 21.86
N ASP A 509 -6.16 13.87 22.26
CA ASP A 509 -7.01 13.07 21.36
C ASP A 509 -7.53 13.79 20.12
N LYS A 510 -7.53 15.13 20.14
CA LYS A 510 -8.04 15.96 19.03
C LYS A 510 -7.07 17.04 18.58
N GLN A 511 -5.86 17.12 19.15
CA GLN A 511 -4.93 18.21 18.84
C GLN A 511 -3.53 17.66 18.55
N PHE A 512 -2.92 18.22 17.51
CA PHE A 512 -1.55 17.93 17.10
C PHE A 512 -0.71 19.20 17.14
N SER A 513 0.60 19.05 17.31
CA SER A 513 1.55 20.17 17.42
C SER A 513 1.84 20.84 16.07
N PRO A 514 1.49 22.13 15.87
CA PRO A 514 1.86 22.90 14.68
C PRO A 514 3.34 23.02 14.42
N LYS A 515 4.11 23.11 15.50
CA LYS A 515 5.53 23.41 15.45
C LYS A 515 6.31 22.26 14.81
N GLU A 516 5.87 21.03 15.07
CA GLU A 516 6.56 19.82 14.60
C GLU A 516 6.15 19.41 13.19
N ALA A 517 5.02 19.90 12.68
CA ALA A 517 4.58 19.70 11.31
C ALA A 517 5.58 20.22 10.25
N LYS A 518 6.54 21.08 10.66
CA LYS A 518 7.64 21.61 9.84
C LYS A 518 8.90 20.74 9.85
N SER A 519 8.95 19.74 10.73
CA SER A 519 10.03 18.78 10.79
C SER A 519 9.73 17.62 9.86
N PHE A 520 10.69 17.23 9.04
CA PHE A 520 10.56 16.19 8.02
C PHE A 520 11.59 15.11 8.19
N LYS A 521 11.22 13.91 7.78
CA LYS A 521 12.07 12.76 7.61
C LYS A 521 11.93 12.28 6.18
N ILE A 522 13.05 11.93 5.57
CA ILE A 522 13.11 11.36 4.24
C ILE A 522 13.46 9.88 4.36
N THR A 523 12.84 9.06 3.54
CA THR A 523 13.19 7.65 3.36
C THR A 523 13.29 7.30 1.88
N GLY A 524 14.09 6.29 1.55
CA GLY A 524 14.25 5.84 0.17
C GLY A 524 15.27 4.74 0.02
N TYR A 525 15.75 4.56 -1.21
CA TYR A 525 16.60 3.46 -1.63
C TYR A 525 17.93 3.98 -2.16
N LEU A 526 19.03 3.42 -1.65
CA LEU A 526 20.39 3.70 -2.10
C LEU A 526 21.02 2.43 -2.67
N GLU A 527 21.85 2.57 -3.70
CA GLU A 527 22.58 1.44 -4.28
C GLU A 527 23.72 0.95 -3.38
N GLU A 528 24.18 1.81 -2.47
CA GLU A 528 25.27 1.57 -1.54
C GLU A 528 24.89 1.94 -0.09
N ASN A 529 25.52 1.29 0.90
CA ASN A 529 25.29 1.52 2.33
C ASN A 529 26.38 2.34 3.03
N ASN A 530 27.20 3.05 2.26
CA ASN A 530 28.33 3.83 2.74
C ASN A 530 28.02 5.34 2.79
N TRP A 531 26.77 5.75 2.53
CA TRP A 531 26.34 7.14 2.65
C TRP A 531 26.00 7.45 4.10
N GLU A 532 26.61 8.50 4.61
CA GLU A 532 26.50 8.88 6.03
C GLU A 532 25.52 10.02 6.24
N TYR A 533 25.41 10.92 5.26
CA TYR A 533 24.63 12.13 5.38
C TYR A 533 23.80 12.42 4.14
N LEU A 534 22.60 12.97 4.38
CA LEU A 534 21.90 13.80 3.41
C LEU A 534 22.30 15.25 3.69
N VAL A 535 22.81 15.95 2.68
CA VAL A 535 23.35 17.29 2.82
C VAL A 535 22.53 18.28 2.00
N TYR A 536 22.24 19.42 2.61
CA TYR A 536 21.54 20.54 1.96
C TYR A 536 22.12 21.88 2.41
N TYR A 537 21.90 22.93 1.62
CA TYR A 537 22.21 24.30 2.04
C TYR A 537 21.05 24.85 2.84
N ASN A 538 21.32 25.42 4.01
CA ASN A 538 20.29 26.16 4.73
C ASN A 538 20.11 27.58 4.17
N LYS A 539 19.08 28.31 4.63
CA LYS A 539 18.80 29.69 4.21
C LYS A 539 19.93 30.70 4.46
N LYS A 540 20.91 30.37 5.30
CA LYS A 540 22.14 31.16 5.52
C LYS A 540 23.28 30.72 4.60
N LEU A 541 22.99 29.91 3.59
CA LEU A 541 23.93 29.31 2.65
C LEU A 541 25.02 28.45 3.32
N LYS A 542 24.74 27.91 4.51
CA LYS A 542 25.64 26.95 5.17
C LYS A 542 25.20 25.53 4.87
N LEU A 543 26.16 24.66 4.59
CA LEU A 543 25.93 23.22 4.49
C LEU A 543 25.41 22.69 5.82
N THR A 544 24.34 21.92 5.76
CA THR A 544 23.73 21.22 6.89
C THR A 544 23.73 19.73 6.57
N LYS A 545 24.26 18.92 7.49
CA LYS A 545 24.35 17.46 7.40
C LYS A 545 23.19 16.85 8.17
N ILE A 546 22.47 15.91 7.58
CA ILE A 546 21.44 15.12 8.24
C ILE A 546 21.92 13.66 8.27
N PRO A 547 22.13 13.06 9.43
CA PRO A 547 22.55 11.66 9.53
C PRO A 547 21.57 10.72 8.82
N ILE A 548 22.15 9.72 8.14
CA ILE A 548 21.44 8.62 7.50
C ILE A 548 21.50 7.38 8.39
N LYS A 549 20.36 6.70 8.52
CA LYS A 549 20.22 5.43 9.23
C LYS A 549 19.70 4.39 8.25
N TYR A 550 20.50 3.37 7.99
CA TYR A 550 20.09 2.25 7.18
C TYR A 550 19.16 1.31 7.94
N ILE A 551 18.20 0.76 7.21
CA ILE A 551 17.31 -0.28 7.70
C ILE A 551 17.97 -1.64 7.44
N ASN A 552 17.97 -2.49 8.46
CA ASN A 552 18.73 -3.74 8.44
C ASN A 552 18.09 -4.84 7.57
N TYR A 553 16.81 -4.75 7.26
CA TYR A 553 16.10 -5.77 6.49
C TYR A 553 15.00 -5.13 5.63
N HIS A 554 14.84 -5.64 4.41
CA HIS A 554 13.87 -5.20 3.42
C HIS A 554 13.46 -6.40 2.57
N ASN A 555 12.16 -6.56 2.34
CA ASN A 555 11.64 -7.56 1.43
C ASN A 555 10.32 -7.08 0.83
N PHE A 556 10.30 -6.84 -0.47
CA PHE A 556 9.08 -6.55 -1.22
C PHE A 556 8.77 -7.61 -2.28
N ASN A 557 9.42 -8.78 -2.22
CA ASN A 557 9.18 -9.86 -3.18
C ASN A 557 7.76 -10.43 -3.05
N VAL A 558 7.22 -10.95 -4.15
CA VAL A 558 5.86 -11.50 -4.21
C VAL A 558 5.85 -12.86 -4.90
N LYS A 559 4.67 -13.47 -5.00
CA LYS A 559 4.45 -14.72 -5.75
C LYS A 559 4.64 -14.48 -7.25
N ASP A 560 5.30 -15.41 -7.95
CA ASP A 560 5.37 -15.39 -9.43
C ASP A 560 4.19 -16.13 -10.08
N PHE A 561 3.45 -16.92 -9.31
CA PHE A 561 2.27 -17.64 -9.78
C PHE A 561 1.31 -17.92 -8.62
N ALA A 562 0.04 -18.23 -8.93
CA ALA A 562 -1.04 -18.23 -7.95
C ALA A 562 -0.83 -19.13 -6.72
N ASN A 563 -0.31 -20.34 -6.95
CA ASN A 563 -0.04 -21.33 -5.92
C ASN A 563 1.43 -21.33 -5.43
N ALA A 564 2.20 -20.26 -5.70
CA ALA A 564 3.57 -20.16 -5.22
C ALA A 564 3.63 -20.25 -3.68
N ARG A 565 4.55 -21.08 -3.19
CA ARG A 565 4.86 -21.28 -1.75
C ARG A 565 5.93 -20.33 -1.24
N THR A 566 6.53 -19.57 -2.16
CA THR A 566 7.69 -18.71 -1.97
C THR A 566 7.44 -17.37 -2.67
N ARG A 567 8.28 -16.38 -2.33
CA ARG A 567 8.23 -15.03 -2.90
C ARG A 567 9.39 -14.84 -3.86
N ASP A 568 9.24 -15.46 -5.02
CA ASP A 568 10.33 -15.55 -5.98
C ASP A 568 10.32 -14.41 -7.00
N LEU A 569 9.19 -13.73 -7.18
CA LEU A 569 9.10 -12.59 -8.09
C LEU A 569 9.69 -11.34 -7.42
N LYS A 570 10.87 -10.94 -7.89
CA LYS A 570 11.62 -9.79 -7.36
C LYS A 570 11.27 -8.52 -8.13
N PRO A 571 11.49 -7.33 -7.53
CA PRO A 571 11.30 -6.05 -8.22
C PRO A 571 11.99 -5.95 -9.59
N LYS A 572 13.23 -6.44 -9.69
CA LYS A 572 14.03 -6.39 -10.92
C LYS A 572 13.48 -7.27 -12.05
N ASP A 573 12.76 -8.34 -11.72
CA ASP A 573 12.11 -9.22 -12.71
C ASP A 573 10.93 -8.55 -13.42
N VAL A 574 10.49 -7.39 -12.92
CA VAL A 574 9.35 -6.62 -13.42
C VAL A 574 9.77 -5.24 -13.93
N ILE A 575 10.78 -4.62 -13.33
CA ILE A 575 11.38 -3.36 -13.76
C ILE A 575 12.88 -3.63 -14.01
N PRO A 576 13.28 -4.02 -15.24
CA PRO A 576 14.65 -4.47 -15.56
C PRO A 576 15.74 -3.43 -15.28
N GLU A 577 15.37 -2.14 -15.24
CA GLU A 577 16.27 -1.02 -14.95
C GLU A 577 16.72 -0.97 -13.49
N LEU A 578 16.03 -1.69 -12.59
CA LEU A 578 16.38 -1.76 -11.19
C LEU A 578 17.66 -2.57 -10.95
N LYS A 579 18.41 -2.17 -9.92
CA LYS A 579 19.51 -2.97 -9.39
C LYS A 579 18.96 -4.21 -8.67
N GLU A 580 19.80 -5.23 -8.54
CA GLU A 580 19.49 -6.45 -7.77
C GLU A 580 19.23 -6.16 -6.30
N LYS A 581 19.92 -5.16 -5.75
CA LYS A 581 19.91 -4.85 -4.33
C LYS A 581 19.87 -3.35 -4.12
N TYR A 582 19.03 -2.95 -3.18
CA TYR A 582 18.97 -1.61 -2.64
C TYR A 582 19.09 -1.68 -1.12
N PHE A 583 19.64 -0.62 -0.54
CA PHE A 583 19.66 -0.36 0.87
C PHE A 583 18.61 0.68 1.20
N ILE A 584 17.70 0.34 2.11
CA ILE A 584 16.73 1.32 2.57
C ILE A 584 17.36 2.18 3.63
N TYR A 585 17.11 3.48 3.55
CA TYR A 585 17.56 4.43 4.55
C TYR A 585 16.42 5.33 5.05
N GLN A 586 16.65 5.92 6.21
CA GLN A 586 15.88 7.04 6.72
C GLN A 586 16.83 8.14 7.23
N THR A 587 16.41 9.39 7.14
CA THR A 587 17.12 10.51 7.76
C THR A 587 16.68 10.73 9.21
N ASP A 588 17.46 11.49 9.97
CA ASP A 588 16.94 12.19 11.14
C ASP A 588 15.93 13.28 10.75
N TRP A 589 15.16 13.74 11.74
CA TRP A 589 14.19 14.82 11.56
C TRP A 589 14.92 16.15 11.34
N PHE A 590 14.58 16.87 10.28
CA PHE A 590 15.12 18.20 9.99
C PHE A 590 14.01 19.19 9.68
N ASN A 591 14.24 20.48 9.95
CA ASN A 591 13.25 21.52 9.73
C ASN A 591 13.27 22.00 8.27
N SER A 592 12.17 21.83 7.55
CA SER A 592 12.11 22.24 6.14
C SER A 592 12.21 23.76 5.96
N GLU A 593 11.83 24.54 6.97
CA GLU A 593 11.94 26.00 6.89
C GLU A 593 13.39 26.48 6.90
N ASP A 594 14.33 25.63 7.28
CA ASP A 594 15.74 25.97 7.26
C ASP A 594 16.37 25.66 5.89
N VAL A 595 15.72 24.89 5.02
CA VAL A 595 16.24 24.47 3.71
C VAL A 595 16.23 25.63 2.71
N SER A 596 17.37 25.83 2.03
CA SER A 596 17.50 26.67 0.84
C SER A 596 17.10 25.85 -0.37
N TYR A 597 15.85 26.00 -0.80
CA TYR A 597 15.30 25.16 -1.85
C TYR A 597 16.04 25.35 -3.16
N ASP A 598 16.50 26.56 -3.48
CA ASP A 598 17.23 26.97 -4.69
C ASP A 598 18.62 26.32 -4.88
N ARG A 599 19.01 25.40 -3.99
CA ARG A 599 20.30 24.72 -4.00
C ARG A 599 20.09 23.20 -3.99
N PRO A 600 21.04 22.42 -4.54
CA PRO A 600 20.90 20.97 -4.61
C PRO A 600 20.95 20.33 -3.22
N ILE A 601 20.25 19.21 -3.11
CA ILE A 601 20.37 18.25 -2.01
C ILE A 601 21.14 17.04 -2.55
N PHE A 602 22.05 16.48 -1.76
CA PHE A 602 22.91 15.38 -2.19
C PHE A 602 23.28 14.44 -1.04
N PHE A 603 23.75 13.24 -1.39
CA PHE A 603 24.29 12.30 -0.43
C PHE A 603 25.80 12.47 -0.31
N ALA A 604 26.31 12.23 0.88
CA ALA A 604 27.68 12.53 1.27
C ALA A 604 28.25 11.44 2.19
N ARG A 605 29.54 11.14 2.00
CA ARG A 605 30.36 10.35 2.93
C ARG A 605 31.65 11.11 3.24
N ASP A 606 32.01 11.19 4.53
CA ASP A 606 33.19 11.92 5.00
C ASP A 606 34.44 11.04 4.84
N LEU A 607 35.14 11.16 3.72
CA LEU A 607 36.25 10.24 3.39
C LEU A 607 37.54 10.55 4.17
N ASN A 608 37.67 11.78 4.66
CA ASN A 608 38.85 12.26 5.35
C ASN A 608 38.69 12.24 6.89
N ASN A 609 37.51 11.87 7.39
CA ASN A 609 37.15 11.79 8.81
C ASN A 609 37.39 13.09 9.60
N ASN A 610 37.41 14.23 8.92
CA ASN A 610 37.73 15.52 9.53
C ASN A 610 36.48 16.25 10.04
N GLY A 611 35.27 15.74 9.78
CA GLY A 611 34.00 16.31 10.22
C GLY A 611 33.57 17.54 9.40
N THR A 612 34.37 17.99 8.44
CA THR A 612 34.13 19.14 7.57
C THR A 612 33.91 18.66 6.14
N PHE A 613 32.87 19.16 5.48
CA PHE A 613 32.57 18.73 4.12
C PHE A 613 33.18 19.71 3.11
N GLU A 614 34.22 19.27 2.39
CA GLU A 614 34.89 20.11 1.39
C GLU A 614 34.40 19.73 -0.02
N VAL A 615 33.43 20.48 -0.54
CA VAL A 615 32.92 20.29 -1.91
C VAL A 615 33.72 21.17 -2.87
N GLY A 616 34.61 20.58 -3.68
CA GLY A 616 35.37 21.32 -4.68
C GLY A 616 36.08 20.43 -5.71
N SER A 617 36.03 20.83 -6.98
CA SER A 617 36.62 20.13 -8.13
C SER A 617 38.16 20.09 -8.16
N GLY A 618 38.83 20.65 -7.15
CA GLY A 618 40.29 20.76 -7.04
C GLY A 618 40.92 20.02 -5.86
N LEU A 619 40.13 19.27 -5.09
CA LEU A 619 40.63 18.54 -3.92
C LEU A 619 40.98 17.11 -4.36
N GLY A 620 42.23 16.69 -4.08
CA GLY A 620 42.81 15.42 -4.54
C GLY A 620 42.02 14.16 -4.12
N LYS A 621 42.57 12.96 -4.35
CA LYS A 621 41.92 11.65 -4.11
C LYS A 621 41.32 11.38 -2.71
N ASN A 622 41.42 12.33 -1.77
CA ASN A 622 40.89 12.27 -0.41
C ASN A 622 39.76 13.30 -0.16
N SER A 623 39.19 13.90 -1.21
CA SER A 623 38.02 14.76 -1.10
C SER A 623 36.77 13.95 -0.83
N ASP A 624 35.82 14.54 -0.12
CA ASP A 624 34.57 13.86 0.21
C ASP A 624 33.82 13.46 -1.04
N GLU A 625 33.29 12.23 -1.04
CA GLU A 625 32.50 11.78 -2.17
C GLU A 625 31.08 12.29 -2.05
N VAL A 626 30.61 12.86 -3.16
CA VAL A 626 29.28 13.43 -3.25
C VAL A 626 28.52 12.77 -4.39
N TRP A 627 27.37 12.21 -4.06
CA TRP A 627 26.42 11.78 -5.07
C TRP A 627 25.38 12.88 -5.30
N MET A 628 25.65 13.70 -6.32
CA MET A 628 24.75 14.75 -6.82
C MET A 628 24.02 14.37 -8.11
N ASN A 629 24.51 13.36 -8.85
CA ASN A 629 23.96 12.95 -10.13
C ASN A 629 22.96 11.81 -9.92
N PHE A 630 21.72 12.19 -9.62
CA PHE A 630 20.59 11.28 -9.72
C PHE A 630 20.29 11.07 -11.21
N SER A 631 21.01 10.16 -11.85
CA SER A 631 21.04 10.02 -13.31
C SER A 631 19.66 10.06 -13.98
N SER A 632 19.65 10.73 -15.13
CA SER A 632 18.55 11.29 -15.91
C SER A 632 17.50 10.34 -16.48
N ILE A 633 17.46 9.05 -16.12
CA ILE A 633 16.46 8.14 -16.69
C ILE A 633 15.08 8.31 -16.04
N ASP A 634 14.96 8.82 -14.81
CA ASP A 634 13.66 9.13 -14.22
C ASP A 634 13.82 9.94 -12.92
N ASN A 635 13.48 11.23 -12.96
CA ASN A 635 13.25 12.16 -11.84
C ASN A 635 13.36 11.51 -10.43
N PRO A 636 14.37 11.86 -9.61
CA PRO A 636 14.60 11.18 -8.34
C PRO A 636 13.56 11.53 -7.27
N ILE A 637 12.72 12.52 -7.55
CA ILE A 637 11.50 12.78 -6.80
C ILE A 637 10.32 12.17 -7.57
N PRO A 638 9.39 11.50 -6.90
CA PRO A 638 8.05 11.21 -7.41
C PRO A 638 7.48 12.25 -8.39
N ASN A 639 7.05 11.84 -9.59
CA ASN A 639 6.25 12.73 -10.45
C ASN A 639 4.91 13.09 -9.80
N ASN A 640 4.41 12.21 -8.93
CA ASN A 640 3.29 12.43 -8.05
C ASN A 640 3.78 13.30 -6.88
N ARG A 641 3.26 14.54 -6.75
CA ARG A 641 3.65 15.50 -5.71
C ARG A 641 3.91 14.81 -4.36
N ILE A 642 5.02 15.16 -3.71
CA ILE A 642 5.45 14.66 -2.41
C ILE A 642 4.26 14.54 -1.44
N LEU A 643 4.02 13.31 -1.00
CA LEU A 643 2.80 12.90 -0.35
C LEU A 643 2.91 13.09 1.16
N MET A 644 2.28 14.16 1.65
CA MET A 644 2.03 14.35 3.08
C MET A 644 0.92 13.39 3.50
N SER A 645 1.32 12.18 3.85
CA SER A 645 0.47 11.19 4.49
C SER A 645 0.01 11.68 5.88
N SER A 646 -1.32 11.63 6.08
CA SER A 646 -2.17 11.66 7.28
C SER A 646 -2.86 12.95 7.79
N ASP A 647 -2.31 14.17 7.74
CA ASP A 647 -2.92 15.26 8.56
C ASP A 647 -3.03 16.67 7.92
N TYR A 648 -3.42 16.79 6.66
CA TYR A 648 -3.57 18.10 5.99
C TYR A 648 -4.65 19.03 6.59
N ASN A 649 -5.71 18.52 7.24
CA ASN A 649 -6.69 19.40 7.91
C ASN A 649 -6.02 20.31 8.94
N PHE A 650 -4.97 19.80 9.59
CA PHE A 650 -4.12 20.59 10.46
C PHE A 650 -3.31 21.69 9.71
N PHE A 651 -2.83 21.40 8.50
CA PHE A 651 -2.09 22.35 7.65
C PHE A 651 -2.97 23.42 7.00
N LYS A 652 -4.21 23.10 6.60
CA LYS A 652 -5.14 24.03 5.96
C LYS A 652 -5.52 25.17 6.90
N ASP A 653 -5.81 24.86 8.16
CA ASP A 653 -6.32 25.83 9.13
C ASP A 653 -5.19 26.64 9.80
N ASN A 654 -3.94 26.14 9.81
CA ASN A 654 -2.83 26.77 10.52
C ASN A 654 -1.69 27.31 9.63
N LEU A 655 -1.61 26.93 8.34
CA LEU A 655 -0.42 27.22 7.52
C LEU A 655 -0.71 27.95 6.19
N GLY A 656 -1.98 28.19 5.83
CA GLY A 656 -2.38 28.96 4.66
C GLY A 656 -2.07 28.26 3.33
N THR A 657 -2.83 28.59 2.29
CA THR A 657 -2.77 28.00 0.93
C THR A 657 -1.43 28.19 0.20
N ASN A 658 -0.53 29.04 0.70
CA ASN A 658 0.74 29.38 0.04
C ASN A 658 1.85 28.32 0.17
N LYS A 659 1.64 27.19 0.88
CA LYS A 659 2.71 26.20 1.12
C LYS A 659 2.81 25.02 0.13
N ILE A 660 1.82 24.84 -0.75
CA ILE A 660 1.89 23.86 -1.87
C ILE A 660 3.00 24.25 -2.87
N LEU A 661 3.38 25.53 -2.94
CA LEU A 661 4.51 26.07 -3.73
C LEU A 661 5.90 25.58 -3.29
N TYR A 662 6.08 25.05 -2.08
CA TYR A 662 7.42 24.70 -1.55
C TYR A 662 7.96 23.39 -2.14
N PHE A 663 7.07 22.43 -2.44
CA PHE A 663 7.48 21.14 -3.00
C PHE A 663 7.64 21.19 -4.52
N ASP A 664 6.82 21.99 -5.22
CA ASP A 664 7.04 22.27 -6.64
C ASP A 664 8.41 22.96 -6.85
N LYS A 665 8.87 23.78 -5.88
CA LYS A 665 10.25 24.29 -5.84
C LYS A 665 11.29 23.21 -5.51
N LEU A 666 11.08 22.34 -4.52
CA LEU A 666 12.04 21.24 -4.26
C LEU A 666 12.21 20.34 -5.51
N LYS A 667 11.11 20.09 -6.24
CA LYS A 667 11.10 19.37 -7.53
C LYS A 667 11.90 20.08 -8.62
N SER A 668 11.71 21.39 -8.78
CA SER A 668 12.50 22.16 -9.77
C SER A 668 13.99 22.15 -9.46
N ASN A 669 14.38 22.20 -8.19
CA ASN A 669 15.79 22.28 -7.78
C ASN A 669 16.55 20.96 -7.89
N ILE A 670 15.85 19.83 -7.74
CA ILE A 670 16.41 18.52 -8.06
C ILE A 670 16.55 18.31 -9.57
N MET A 671 15.68 18.92 -10.39
CA MET A 671 15.73 18.79 -11.86
C MET A 671 16.70 19.76 -12.57
N MET A 672 17.04 20.90 -11.98
CA MET A 672 17.81 21.98 -12.65
C MET A 672 19.25 21.61 -13.06
N LYS A 673 19.76 20.41 -12.75
CA LYS A 673 21.09 19.95 -13.18
C LYS A 673 21.11 18.93 -14.32
N ASN A 674 19.96 18.43 -14.77
CA ASN A 674 19.91 17.46 -15.88
C ASN A 674 19.82 18.14 -17.27
N GLY A 675 19.89 19.47 -17.34
CA GLY A 675 19.60 20.24 -18.55
C GLY A 675 20.79 20.96 -19.20
N GLU A 676 21.93 21.13 -18.53
CA GLU A 676 23.10 21.82 -19.09
C GLU A 676 24.38 21.20 -18.49
N GLU A 677 24.94 20.21 -19.19
CA GLU A 677 26.38 19.93 -19.20
C GLU A 677 26.97 20.47 -20.51
#